data_AF-A0A922ZST4-F1
#
_entry.id   AF-A0A922ZST4-F1
#
_cell.length_a   1.000
_cell.length_b   1.000
_cell.length_c   1.000
_cell.angle_alpha   90.00
_cell.angle_beta   90.00
_cell.angle_gamma   90.00
#
_symmetry.space_group_name_H-M   'P 1'
#
loop_
_entity.id
_entity.type
_entity.pdbx_description
1 polymer ?
#
loop_
_entity_poly.entity_id
_entity_poly.type
_entity_poly.pdbx_seq_one_letter_code
_entity_poly.pdbx_strand_id
1 'polypeptide(L)'
;MVTNARAYRARAAVVLVVALVATFGLTHQTALAAPSAIAPAAAAASADRIAGADRYATAVSVSTAAFAPGVERVFLASGADYPDALSAAPIAAALNAPLLLTAPNALPSVVAAELVRLAPTREVVIVGGPGVVSAAVEARVAQLGFTVVRVQGVNRYATSRALIERSALPSTTMYLATGRNYPDALAAAAAAGSVGAPVMLVDGALSALDGATLQLIAARDVDQVLIAGGVGVVSSAIEQQLAGLGYAVQRLAGADRYATAVAINTFAFPTATRAFVATGVGFADALAGAVYAGIERAPLYSSSPFCLPRGTRVDIVERLRAERVTLLGGSGVLGPLVQELQSCSTPDDDRRTSEAELSSAIQQRLRTLPGTYSVSVRQLDGLQASVSIRGAVAQEPVSVIKVFVAYAALDRIERGQLSFATPTRSGVSIGECLRVMIHVSDNFCHHDLVALLGVNSLSAQLSDEGYSSTVYWGAPSASVPYSNKLSSTDDLALLLSRLERGELLNAELTAHFMTLLETQLWRSKIPSGVAAGVPVANKTGSAWAAAGWFHSDAAIVSAPSGPYVIAVLGSGGATVTGVREISRIVFEHFNGALVTPGGFSELNAVTAGPVTYFSDGNTSSPLGTIPADTVLAVTSSERTWYRVVYNGAGVFVHSSGLRNAVDYPRSVR
;
A
#
# COMPACT_ATOMS: atom_id res chain seq x y z
N MET A 1 12.32 -37.64 50.12
CA MET A 1 12.03 -39.05 50.48
C MET A 1 11.58 -39.79 49.23
N VAL A 2 12.31 -40.85 48.83
CA VAL A 2 11.89 -42.07 48.07
C VAL A 2 11.12 -41.84 46.74
N THR A 3 11.74 -41.84 45.54
CA THR A 3 12.12 -42.96 44.60
C THR A 3 11.02 -43.93 44.15
N ASN A 4 10.77 -44.09 42.82
CA ASN A 4 10.99 -45.33 42.04
C ASN A 4 10.26 -45.38 40.69
N ALA A 5 10.96 -45.87 39.64
CA ALA A 5 10.55 -46.89 38.63
C ALA A 5 11.48 -46.79 37.39
N ARG A 6 12.62 -47.50 37.34
CA ARG A 6 12.88 -48.85 36.79
C ARG A 6 12.52 -49.11 35.31
N ALA A 7 13.59 -49.33 34.55
CA ALA A 7 13.69 -49.86 33.19
C ALA A 7 13.63 -51.39 33.11
N TYR A 8 13.43 -51.94 31.89
CA TYR A 8 13.92 -53.23 31.34
C TYR A 8 13.15 -53.49 30.01
N ARG A 9 13.64 -54.09 28.91
CA ARG A 9 14.89 -54.77 28.49
C ARG A 9 14.77 -55.01 26.98
N ALA A 10 15.87 -54.87 26.23
CA ALA A 10 15.99 -55.24 24.83
C ALA A 10 16.20 -56.77 24.64
N ARG A 11 15.85 -57.30 23.47
CA ARG A 11 16.28 -58.61 22.97
C ARG A 11 16.85 -58.47 21.56
N ALA A 12 18.09 -58.94 21.40
CA ALA A 12 18.82 -59.16 20.17
C ALA A 12 18.88 -60.66 19.85
N ALA A 13 19.04 -61.01 18.57
CA ALA A 13 19.59 -62.27 18.04
C ALA A 13 19.61 -62.20 16.50
N VAL A 14 20.52 -62.77 15.67
CA VAL A 14 21.74 -63.61 15.77
C VAL A 14 22.26 -63.67 14.30
N VAL A 15 23.50 -63.26 13.99
CA VAL A 15 24.70 -64.06 13.62
C VAL A 15 24.57 -64.99 12.39
N LEU A 16 25.43 -64.82 11.37
CA LEU A 16 26.46 -65.81 10.98
C LEU A 16 27.48 -65.22 9.99
N VAL A 17 28.77 -65.36 10.33
CA VAL A 17 29.95 -65.04 9.52
C VAL A 17 30.58 -66.36 9.08
N VAL A 18 30.92 -66.50 7.79
CA VAL A 18 31.88 -67.50 7.32
C VAL A 18 32.91 -66.78 6.45
N ALA A 19 34.17 -66.91 6.87
CA ALA A 19 35.35 -66.39 6.18
C ALA A 19 35.92 -67.46 5.24
N LEU A 20 36.38 -67.04 4.05
CA LEU A 20 37.32 -67.80 3.23
C LEU A 20 38.28 -66.82 2.57
N VAL A 21 39.55 -66.93 2.94
CA VAL A 21 40.68 -66.15 2.41
C VAL A 21 41.33 -66.98 1.30
N ALA A 22 41.50 -66.40 0.12
CA ALA A 22 42.53 -66.78 -0.84
C ALA A 22 42.93 -65.53 -1.65
N THR A 23 44.22 -65.44 -1.91
CA THR A 23 45.02 -64.23 -2.14
C THR A 23 45.24 -63.86 -3.61
N PHE A 24 45.66 -62.60 -3.80
CA PHE A 24 46.50 -62.02 -4.87
C PHE A 24 45.86 -61.60 -6.20
N GLY A 25 45.95 -60.28 -6.47
CA GLY A 25 45.83 -59.70 -7.82
C GLY A 25 45.29 -58.26 -7.84
N LEU A 26 46.09 -57.28 -7.42
CA LEU A 26 45.78 -55.85 -7.56
C LEU A 26 45.74 -55.43 -9.03
N THR A 27 44.56 -55.11 -9.55
CA THR A 27 44.37 -54.06 -10.57
C THR A 27 43.06 -53.33 -10.27
N HIS A 28 43.13 -52.17 -9.62
CA HIS A 28 41.99 -51.25 -9.54
C HIS A 28 41.87 -50.50 -10.87
N GLN A 29 41.02 -50.99 -11.77
CA GLN A 29 40.38 -50.14 -12.77
C GLN A 29 39.03 -49.71 -12.20
N THR A 30 38.99 -48.51 -11.63
CA THR A 30 37.74 -47.80 -11.35
C THR A 30 37.08 -47.47 -12.68
N ALA A 31 36.07 -48.24 -13.07
CA ALA A 31 35.16 -47.86 -14.14
C ALA A 31 34.40 -46.61 -13.68
N LEU A 32 34.79 -45.45 -14.22
CA LEU A 32 34.02 -44.22 -14.13
C LEU A 32 32.67 -44.47 -14.79
N ALA A 33 31.60 -44.53 -13.99
CA ALA A 33 30.24 -44.48 -14.51
C ALA A 33 30.09 -43.20 -15.33
N ALA A 34 29.72 -43.34 -16.60
CA ALA A 34 29.44 -42.21 -17.47
C ALA A 34 28.35 -41.34 -16.81
N PRO A 35 28.49 -40.00 -16.80
CA PRO A 35 27.43 -39.14 -16.31
C PRO A 35 26.17 -39.40 -17.13
N SER A 36 25.07 -39.70 -16.44
CA SER A 36 23.75 -39.80 -17.05
C SER A 36 23.52 -38.53 -17.87
N ALA A 37 23.21 -38.70 -19.16
CA ALA A 37 22.86 -37.59 -20.02
C ALA A 37 21.73 -36.79 -19.35
N ILE A 38 22.01 -35.52 -19.05
CA ILE A 38 21.00 -34.56 -18.61
C ILE A 38 19.96 -34.54 -19.72
N ALA A 39 18.75 -35.00 -19.42
CA ALA A 39 17.63 -34.85 -20.34
C ALA A 39 17.56 -33.37 -20.78
N PRO A 40 17.36 -33.09 -22.08
CA PRO A 40 17.27 -31.70 -22.53
C PRO A 40 16.19 -31.01 -21.70
N ALA A 41 16.51 -29.83 -21.16
CA ALA A 41 15.54 -28.98 -20.49
C ALA A 41 14.31 -28.89 -21.40
N ALA A 42 13.15 -29.32 -20.89
CA ALA A 42 11.90 -29.18 -21.63
C ALA A 42 11.82 -27.74 -22.13
N ALA A 43 11.65 -27.56 -23.45
CA ALA A 43 11.53 -26.24 -24.06
C ALA A 43 10.57 -25.41 -23.21
N ALA A 44 11.00 -24.23 -22.76
CA ALA A 44 10.17 -23.35 -21.94
C ALA A 44 8.83 -23.18 -22.67
N ALA A 45 7.74 -23.65 -22.05
CA ALA A 45 6.42 -23.54 -22.65
C ALA A 45 6.09 -22.05 -22.79
N SER A 46 6.18 -21.51 -24.01
CA SER A 46 5.83 -20.13 -24.27
C SER A 46 4.32 -19.96 -24.13
N ALA A 47 3.89 -18.93 -23.41
CA ALA A 47 2.47 -18.62 -23.26
C ALA A 47 1.83 -18.22 -24.61
N ASP A 48 0.56 -18.53 -24.84
CA ASP A 48 -0.17 -17.90 -25.94
C ASP A 48 -0.53 -16.45 -25.58
N ARG A 49 -0.80 -15.60 -26.56
CA ARG A 49 -1.06 -14.17 -26.33
C ARG A 49 -2.31 -13.72 -27.05
N ILE A 50 -3.14 -12.95 -26.34
CA ILE A 50 -4.28 -12.24 -26.88
C ILE A 50 -4.03 -10.75 -26.67
N ALA A 51 -3.92 -10.01 -27.76
CA ALA A 51 -3.66 -8.57 -27.75
C ALA A 51 -4.27 -7.89 -28.97
N GLY A 52 -4.49 -6.58 -28.85
CA GLY A 52 -4.79 -5.69 -29.96
C GLY A 52 -3.88 -4.47 -29.97
N ALA A 53 -4.07 -3.59 -30.95
CA ALA A 53 -3.30 -2.34 -31.06
C ALA A 53 -3.55 -1.37 -29.90
N ASP A 54 -4.71 -1.47 -29.27
CA ASP A 54 -5.11 -0.76 -28.07
C ASP A 54 -6.03 -1.63 -27.21
N ARG A 55 -6.46 -1.08 -26.07
CA ARG A 55 -7.35 -1.77 -25.12
C ARG A 55 -8.69 -2.22 -25.71
N TYR A 56 -9.22 -1.52 -26.71
CA TYR A 56 -10.51 -1.85 -27.34
C TYR A 56 -10.31 -3.02 -28.29
N ALA A 57 -9.25 -2.99 -29.08
CA ALA A 57 -8.85 -4.11 -29.94
C ALA A 57 -8.48 -5.35 -29.11
N THR A 58 -7.79 -5.21 -27.96
CA THR A 58 -7.52 -6.34 -27.06
C THR A 58 -8.82 -6.97 -26.56
N ALA A 59 -9.81 -6.17 -26.13
CA ALA A 59 -11.11 -6.68 -25.70
C ALA A 59 -11.85 -7.44 -26.82
N VAL A 60 -11.77 -6.95 -28.06
CA VAL A 60 -12.32 -7.66 -29.24
C VAL A 60 -11.58 -8.97 -29.53
N SER A 61 -10.25 -8.98 -29.43
CA SER A 61 -9.45 -10.20 -29.59
C SER A 61 -9.81 -11.25 -28.53
N VAL A 62 -10.02 -10.85 -27.27
CA VAL A 62 -10.49 -11.75 -26.21
C VAL A 62 -11.89 -12.27 -26.53
N SER A 63 -12.81 -11.40 -26.94
CA SER A 63 -14.17 -11.78 -27.32
C SER A 63 -14.19 -12.80 -28.46
N THR A 64 -13.35 -12.60 -29.49
CA THR A 64 -13.22 -13.52 -30.62
C THR A 64 -12.68 -14.89 -30.19
N ALA A 65 -11.76 -14.92 -29.22
CA ALA A 65 -11.19 -16.16 -28.69
C ALA A 65 -12.18 -16.93 -27.79
N ALA A 66 -13.07 -16.23 -27.09
CA ALA A 66 -13.95 -16.81 -26.07
C ALA A 66 -15.37 -17.11 -26.56
N PHE A 67 -15.87 -16.41 -27.60
CA PHE A 67 -17.28 -16.46 -27.97
C PHE A 67 -17.55 -16.64 -29.46
N ALA A 68 -18.42 -17.59 -29.76
CA ALA A 68 -19.06 -17.75 -31.07
C ALA A 68 -20.20 -16.71 -31.26
N PRO A 69 -20.63 -16.47 -32.51
CA PRO A 69 -21.84 -15.69 -32.79
C PRO A 69 -23.10 -16.25 -32.11
N GLY A 70 -24.10 -15.40 -31.88
CA GLY A 70 -25.41 -15.77 -31.34
C GLY A 70 -25.47 -15.79 -29.81
N VAL A 71 -24.65 -14.98 -29.13
CA VAL A 71 -24.71 -14.86 -27.66
C VAL A 71 -26.04 -14.28 -27.20
N GLU A 72 -26.48 -14.57 -25.97
CA GLU A 72 -27.72 -13.95 -25.45
C GLU A 72 -27.52 -12.45 -25.25
N ARG A 73 -26.39 -12.06 -24.63
CA ARG A 73 -26.10 -10.68 -24.24
C ARG A 73 -24.64 -10.31 -24.47
N VAL A 74 -24.37 -9.02 -24.59
CA VAL A 74 -23.02 -8.43 -24.54
C VAL A 74 -23.00 -7.30 -23.51
N PHE A 75 -22.01 -7.28 -22.63
CA PHE A 75 -21.76 -6.15 -21.74
C PHE A 75 -20.82 -5.15 -22.42
N LEU A 76 -21.13 -3.86 -22.33
CA LEU A 76 -20.33 -2.78 -22.88
C LEU A 76 -20.04 -1.74 -21.79
N ALA A 77 -18.76 -1.56 -21.44
CA ALA A 77 -18.31 -0.62 -20.42
C ALA A 77 -17.25 0.35 -20.96
N SER A 78 -16.98 1.44 -20.23
CA SER A 78 -15.90 2.35 -20.59
C SER A 78 -14.54 1.65 -20.53
N GLY A 79 -13.67 1.89 -21.51
CA GLY A 79 -12.26 1.49 -21.47
C GLY A 79 -11.34 2.59 -20.94
N ALA A 80 -11.88 3.80 -20.68
CA ALA A 80 -11.11 4.92 -20.15
C ALA A 80 -11.00 4.90 -18.62
N ASP A 81 -11.95 4.25 -17.95
CA ASP A 81 -11.97 4.01 -16.50
C ASP A 81 -12.37 2.54 -16.24
N TYR A 82 -12.13 2.03 -15.05
CA TYR A 82 -12.23 0.60 -14.71
C TYR A 82 -13.46 0.14 -13.90
N PRO A 83 -14.10 0.94 -13.00
CA PRO A 83 -15.00 0.38 -11.97
C PRO A 83 -16.22 -0.35 -12.52
N ASP A 84 -16.83 0.19 -13.58
CA ASP A 84 -18.02 -0.39 -14.19
C ASP A 84 -17.70 -1.72 -14.88
N ALA A 85 -16.55 -1.79 -15.56
CA ALA A 85 -16.07 -3.01 -16.19
C ALA A 85 -15.70 -4.09 -15.17
N LEU A 86 -15.07 -3.73 -14.05
CA LEU A 86 -14.77 -4.67 -12.95
C LEU A 86 -16.03 -5.25 -12.32
N SER A 87 -17.08 -4.45 -12.16
CA SER A 87 -18.37 -4.93 -11.65
C SER A 87 -19.07 -5.84 -12.66
N ALA A 88 -18.95 -5.53 -13.95
CA ALA A 88 -19.59 -6.28 -15.02
C ALA A 88 -18.90 -7.63 -15.28
N ALA A 89 -17.56 -7.70 -15.19
CA ALA A 89 -16.78 -8.88 -15.56
C ALA A 89 -17.21 -10.21 -14.89
N PRO A 90 -17.36 -10.31 -13.55
CA PRO A 90 -17.78 -11.57 -12.92
C PRO A 90 -19.20 -11.97 -13.31
N ILE A 91 -20.09 -10.99 -13.52
CA ILE A 91 -21.47 -11.25 -13.96
C ILE A 91 -21.50 -11.70 -15.42
N ALA A 92 -20.71 -11.05 -16.28
CA ALA A 92 -20.55 -11.43 -17.67
C ALA A 92 -20.02 -12.86 -17.78
N ALA A 93 -19.02 -13.23 -16.97
CA ALA A 93 -18.51 -14.59 -16.90
C ALA A 93 -19.59 -15.59 -16.44
N ALA A 94 -20.30 -15.28 -15.34
CA ALA A 94 -21.35 -16.13 -14.80
C ALA A 94 -22.53 -16.35 -15.78
N LEU A 95 -22.82 -15.36 -16.62
CA LEU A 95 -23.85 -15.41 -17.66
C LEU A 95 -23.33 -15.88 -19.03
N ASN A 96 -22.06 -16.29 -19.13
CA ASN A 96 -21.41 -16.67 -20.37
C ASN A 96 -21.60 -15.62 -21.49
N ALA A 97 -21.36 -14.35 -21.15
CA ALA A 97 -21.54 -13.19 -22.02
C ALA A 97 -20.22 -12.42 -22.21
N PRO A 98 -19.94 -11.86 -23.41
CA PRO A 98 -18.75 -11.04 -23.64
C PRO A 98 -18.80 -9.71 -22.88
N LEU A 99 -17.63 -9.21 -22.47
CA LEU A 99 -17.42 -7.82 -22.04
C LEU A 99 -16.54 -7.10 -23.05
N LEU A 100 -17.12 -6.10 -23.72
CA LEU A 100 -16.41 -5.20 -24.63
C LEU A 100 -16.18 -3.84 -23.97
N LEU A 101 -15.19 -3.11 -24.48
CA LEU A 101 -14.82 -1.78 -24.00
C LEU A 101 -15.12 -0.73 -25.07
N THR A 102 -15.56 0.46 -24.67
CA THR A 102 -15.77 1.61 -25.56
C THR A 102 -15.02 2.85 -25.07
N ALA A 103 -14.65 3.74 -25.99
CA ALA A 103 -14.27 5.09 -25.59
C ALA A 103 -15.52 5.83 -25.07
N PRO A 104 -15.38 6.81 -24.14
CA PRO A 104 -16.52 7.44 -23.48
C PRO A 104 -17.52 8.08 -24.45
N ASN A 105 -17.01 8.70 -25.53
CA ASN A 105 -17.80 9.54 -26.42
C ASN A 105 -18.00 8.96 -27.82
N ALA A 106 -17.38 7.83 -28.15
CA ALA A 106 -17.46 7.22 -29.46
C ALA A 106 -17.26 5.71 -29.39
N LEU A 107 -18.12 4.95 -30.06
CA LEU A 107 -17.98 3.50 -30.20
C LEU A 107 -16.86 3.21 -31.22
N PRO A 108 -15.72 2.60 -30.82
CA PRO A 108 -14.67 2.26 -31.76
C PRO A 108 -15.20 1.33 -32.85
N SER A 109 -14.75 1.52 -34.10
CA SER A 109 -15.22 0.72 -35.24
C SER A 109 -14.98 -0.77 -35.05
N VAL A 110 -13.86 -1.15 -34.43
CA VAL A 110 -13.52 -2.55 -34.10
C VAL A 110 -14.54 -3.17 -33.14
N VAL A 111 -15.06 -2.39 -32.19
CA VAL A 111 -16.06 -2.84 -31.21
C VAL A 111 -17.43 -2.93 -31.87
N ALA A 112 -17.78 -1.98 -32.74
CA ALA A 112 -19.01 -2.03 -33.53
C ALA A 112 -19.06 -3.27 -34.42
N ALA A 113 -17.95 -3.60 -35.10
CA ALA A 113 -17.84 -4.81 -35.91
C ALA A 113 -17.99 -6.08 -35.06
N GLU A 114 -17.41 -6.09 -33.86
CA GLU A 114 -17.52 -7.24 -32.96
C GLU A 114 -18.94 -7.44 -32.42
N LEU A 115 -19.69 -6.37 -32.12
CA LEU A 115 -21.10 -6.47 -31.77
C LEU A 115 -21.92 -7.12 -32.91
N VAL A 116 -21.64 -6.74 -34.16
CA VAL A 116 -22.26 -7.35 -35.35
C VAL A 116 -21.91 -8.83 -35.47
N ARG A 117 -20.64 -9.21 -35.25
CA ARG A 117 -20.21 -10.63 -35.27
C ARG A 117 -20.89 -11.45 -34.18
N LEU A 118 -20.92 -10.93 -32.96
CA LEU A 118 -21.51 -11.61 -31.79
C LEU A 118 -23.02 -11.75 -31.91
N ALA A 119 -23.70 -10.83 -32.60
CA ALA A 119 -25.13 -10.85 -32.86
C ALA A 119 -25.97 -11.16 -31.59
N PRO A 120 -25.91 -10.33 -30.53
CA PRO A 120 -26.64 -10.56 -29.29
C PRO A 120 -28.15 -10.70 -29.55
N THR A 121 -28.72 -11.81 -29.11
CA THR A 121 -30.12 -12.17 -29.40
C THR A 121 -31.12 -11.52 -28.45
N ARG A 122 -30.68 -11.06 -27.28
CA ARG A 122 -31.52 -10.38 -26.30
C ARG A 122 -31.19 -8.90 -26.16
N GLU A 123 -29.95 -8.58 -25.78
CA GLU A 123 -29.58 -7.19 -25.47
C GLU A 123 -28.07 -6.93 -25.46
N VAL A 124 -27.70 -5.68 -25.70
CA VAL A 124 -26.42 -5.10 -25.31
C VAL A 124 -26.62 -4.32 -24.01
N VAL A 125 -25.94 -4.74 -22.94
CA VAL A 125 -26.00 -4.11 -21.62
C VAL A 125 -24.88 -3.08 -21.51
N ILE A 126 -25.22 -1.80 -21.63
CA ILE A 126 -24.31 -0.70 -21.33
C ILE A 126 -24.19 -0.55 -19.83
N VAL A 127 -22.97 -0.62 -19.30
CA VAL A 127 -22.67 -0.45 -17.88
C VAL A 127 -22.04 0.90 -17.64
N GLY A 128 -22.65 1.67 -16.74
CA GLY A 128 -22.24 3.03 -16.41
C GLY A 128 -23.18 4.08 -16.99
N GLY A 129 -23.14 5.27 -16.39
CA GLY A 129 -24.00 6.38 -16.80
C GLY A 129 -23.51 7.13 -18.05
N PRO A 130 -24.30 8.07 -18.59
CA PRO A 130 -23.95 8.88 -19.75
C PRO A 130 -22.62 9.66 -19.64
N GLY A 131 -22.15 9.93 -18.42
CA GLY A 131 -20.87 10.60 -18.19
C GLY A 131 -19.63 9.75 -18.49
N VAL A 132 -19.76 8.42 -18.48
CA VAL A 132 -18.65 7.48 -18.73
C VAL A 132 -18.85 6.66 -20.01
N VAL A 133 -20.11 6.45 -20.43
CA VAL A 133 -20.49 5.92 -21.74
C VAL A 133 -21.66 6.76 -22.26
N SER A 134 -21.35 7.70 -23.15
CA SER A 134 -22.28 8.72 -23.64
C SER A 134 -23.53 8.15 -24.32
N ALA A 135 -24.57 8.99 -24.40
CA ALA A 135 -25.78 8.71 -25.19
C ALA A 135 -25.46 8.52 -26.69
N ALA A 136 -24.37 9.11 -27.20
CA ALA A 136 -23.93 8.91 -28.58
C ALA A 136 -23.45 7.47 -28.83
N VAL A 137 -22.74 6.88 -27.88
CA VAL A 137 -22.34 5.45 -27.94
C VAL A 137 -23.59 4.57 -27.91
N GLU A 138 -24.53 4.84 -27.01
CA GLU A 138 -25.80 4.10 -26.91
C GLU A 138 -26.63 4.17 -28.19
N ALA A 139 -26.82 5.38 -28.74
CA ALA A 139 -27.51 5.58 -30.01
C ALA A 139 -26.80 4.84 -31.15
N ARG A 140 -25.46 4.82 -31.15
CA ARG A 140 -24.69 4.09 -32.16
C ARG A 140 -24.91 2.59 -32.07
N VAL A 141 -24.97 2.01 -30.87
CA VAL A 141 -25.28 0.58 -30.69
C VAL A 141 -26.71 0.26 -31.16
N ALA A 142 -27.69 1.10 -30.81
CA ALA A 142 -29.07 0.92 -31.26
C ALA A 142 -29.20 1.01 -32.80
N GLN A 143 -28.45 1.91 -33.45
CA GLN A 143 -28.40 2.02 -34.91
C GLN A 143 -27.83 0.78 -35.61
N LEU A 144 -27.08 -0.07 -34.90
CA LEU A 144 -26.64 -1.38 -35.42
C LEU A 144 -27.74 -2.45 -35.36
N GLY A 145 -28.92 -2.11 -34.83
CA GLY A 145 -30.08 -3.00 -34.77
C GLY A 145 -30.23 -3.78 -33.46
N PHE A 146 -29.47 -3.43 -32.41
CA PHE A 146 -29.52 -4.15 -31.14
C PHE A 146 -30.44 -3.47 -30.11
N THR A 147 -31.14 -4.29 -29.33
CA THR A 147 -31.80 -3.83 -28.10
C THR A 147 -30.74 -3.39 -27.10
N VAL A 148 -30.82 -2.16 -26.61
CA VAL A 148 -29.87 -1.62 -25.63
C VAL A 148 -30.54 -1.49 -24.27
N VAL A 149 -29.86 -1.95 -23.23
CA VAL A 149 -30.24 -1.71 -21.84
C VAL A 149 -29.08 -1.06 -21.11
N ARG A 150 -29.35 0.02 -20.39
CA ARG A 150 -28.35 0.69 -19.55
C ARG A 150 -28.53 0.31 -18.09
N VAL A 151 -27.45 -0.14 -17.45
CA VAL A 151 -27.34 -0.35 -16.01
C VAL A 151 -26.39 0.68 -15.44
N GLN A 152 -26.87 1.49 -14.51
CA GLN A 152 -26.13 2.61 -13.95
C GLN A 152 -26.57 2.87 -12.51
N GLY A 153 -25.67 3.45 -11.73
CA GLY A 153 -26.00 4.09 -10.47
C GLY A 153 -25.41 5.50 -10.40
N VAL A 154 -25.72 6.21 -9.31
CA VAL A 154 -25.18 7.56 -9.04
C VAL A 154 -23.66 7.57 -8.87
N ASN A 155 -23.05 6.41 -8.59
CA ASN A 155 -21.62 6.20 -8.46
C ASN A 155 -21.28 4.74 -8.78
N ARG A 156 -19.98 4.41 -8.81
CA ARG A 156 -19.46 3.06 -9.10
C ARG A 156 -20.02 1.96 -8.20
N TYR A 157 -20.28 2.26 -6.93
CA TYR A 157 -20.83 1.29 -5.97
C TYR A 157 -22.31 1.02 -6.25
N ALA A 158 -23.07 2.07 -6.54
CA ALA A 158 -24.47 1.94 -6.95
C ALA A 158 -24.61 1.22 -8.31
N THR A 159 -23.71 1.45 -9.27
CA THR A 159 -23.68 0.67 -10.53
C THR A 159 -23.38 -0.80 -10.25
N SER A 160 -22.42 -1.10 -9.38
CA SER A 160 -22.10 -2.48 -8.97
C SER A 160 -23.31 -3.17 -8.33
N ARG A 161 -24.01 -2.50 -7.40
CA ARG A 161 -25.25 -3.00 -6.79
C ARG A 161 -26.35 -3.23 -7.82
N ALA A 162 -26.59 -2.27 -8.72
CA ALA A 162 -27.63 -2.38 -9.74
C ALA A 162 -27.38 -3.54 -10.72
N LEU A 163 -26.12 -3.78 -11.09
CA LEU A 163 -25.72 -4.94 -11.89
C LEU A 163 -25.99 -6.25 -11.16
N ILE A 164 -25.63 -6.30 -9.88
CA ILE A 164 -25.81 -7.50 -9.05
C ILE A 164 -27.30 -7.76 -8.88
N GLU A 165 -28.10 -6.77 -8.50
CA GLU A 165 -29.55 -6.91 -8.42
C GLU A 165 -30.18 -7.41 -9.72
N ARG A 166 -29.83 -6.81 -10.87
CA ARG A 166 -30.34 -7.22 -12.19
C ARG A 166 -29.96 -8.65 -12.57
N SER A 167 -28.73 -9.06 -12.27
CA SER A 167 -28.22 -10.37 -12.72
C SER A 167 -28.87 -11.55 -12.02
N ALA A 168 -29.41 -11.35 -10.81
CA ALA A 168 -30.06 -12.39 -10.01
C ALA A 168 -29.26 -13.71 -9.90
N LEU A 169 -27.93 -13.63 -9.92
CA LEU A 169 -27.06 -14.81 -9.81
C LEU A 169 -27.37 -15.61 -8.52
N PRO A 170 -27.61 -16.93 -8.61
CA PRO A 170 -28.00 -17.77 -7.47
C PRO A 170 -26.76 -18.27 -6.70
N SER A 171 -26.00 -17.35 -6.11
CA SER A 171 -24.79 -17.67 -5.35
C SER A 171 -24.89 -17.21 -3.90
N THR A 172 -24.51 -18.09 -2.96
CA THR A 172 -24.39 -17.79 -1.53
C THR A 172 -23.02 -17.18 -1.17
N THR A 173 -22.14 -17.03 -2.15
CA THR A 173 -20.82 -16.39 -2.00
C THR A 173 -20.83 -15.03 -2.69
N MET A 174 -20.29 -14.02 -2.02
CA MET A 174 -20.04 -12.71 -2.61
C MET A 174 -18.57 -12.32 -2.41
N TYR A 175 -17.91 -11.93 -3.50
CA TYR A 175 -16.60 -11.30 -3.40
C TYR A 175 -16.79 -9.82 -3.10
N LEU A 176 -16.08 -9.32 -2.09
CA LEU A 176 -16.07 -7.92 -1.72
C LEU A 176 -14.72 -7.34 -2.11
N ALA A 177 -14.72 -6.35 -2.99
CA ALA A 177 -13.51 -5.67 -3.40
C ALA A 177 -13.68 -4.16 -3.33
N THR A 178 -12.58 -3.44 -3.17
CA THR A 178 -12.63 -1.99 -3.20
C THR A 178 -12.93 -1.52 -4.62
N GLY A 179 -13.89 -0.61 -4.80
CA GLY A 179 -14.09 0.07 -6.09
C GLY A 179 -13.12 1.23 -6.33
N ARG A 180 -12.14 1.38 -5.42
CA ARG A 180 -11.21 2.51 -5.28
C ARG A 180 -9.93 2.33 -6.07
N ASN A 181 -9.57 1.08 -6.35
CA ASN A 181 -8.53 0.64 -7.26
C ASN A 181 -9.04 -0.58 -8.06
N TYR A 182 -8.19 -1.16 -8.89
CA TYR A 182 -8.53 -2.32 -9.73
C TYR A 182 -7.83 -3.65 -9.45
N PRO A 183 -6.56 -3.76 -8.98
CA PRO A 183 -5.81 -5.03 -9.06
C PRO A 183 -6.48 -6.20 -8.34
N ASP A 184 -6.98 -5.98 -7.13
CA ASP A 184 -7.59 -7.06 -6.32
C ASP A 184 -8.96 -7.45 -6.85
N ALA A 185 -9.78 -6.46 -7.24
CA ALA A 185 -11.08 -6.67 -7.87
C ALA A 185 -10.95 -7.39 -9.22
N LEU A 186 -9.87 -7.14 -9.96
CA LEU A 186 -9.57 -7.79 -11.23
C LEU A 186 -9.25 -9.28 -11.05
N ALA A 187 -8.37 -9.63 -10.10
CA ALA A 187 -8.09 -11.01 -9.77
C ALA A 187 -9.36 -11.72 -9.23
N ALA A 188 -10.14 -11.03 -8.39
CA ALA A 188 -11.41 -11.53 -7.87
C ALA A 188 -12.47 -11.73 -8.97
N ALA A 189 -12.47 -10.96 -10.05
CA ALA A 189 -13.48 -11.07 -11.11
C ALA A 189 -13.47 -12.45 -11.79
N ALA A 190 -12.28 -12.99 -12.09
CA ALA A 190 -12.15 -14.33 -12.66
C ALA A 190 -12.56 -15.42 -11.64
N ALA A 191 -12.10 -15.30 -10.39
CA ALA A 191 -12.43 -16.21 -9.30
C ALA A 191 -13.93 -16.23 -8.95
N ALA A 192 -14.58 -15.07 -8.94
CA ALA A 192 -16.01 -14.95 -8.67
C ALA A 192 -16.84 -15.49 -9.85
N GLY A 193 -16.47 -15.10 -11.08
CA GLY A 193 -17.14 -15.56 -12.29
C GLY A 193 -17.13 -17.08 -12.47
N SER A 194 -16.04 -17.76 -12.09
CA SER A 194 -15.91 -19.22 -12.24
C SER A 194 -16.86 -20.04 -11.36
N VAL A 195 -17.35 -19.44 -10.26
CA VAL A 195 -18.30 -20.03 -9.32
C VAL A 195 -19.68 -19.35 -9.36
N GLY A 196 -19.92 -18.50 -10.36
CA GLY A 196 -21.20 -17.79 -10.51
C GLY A 196 -21.46 -16.75 -9.41
N ALA A 197 -20.44 -16.30 -8.69
CA ALA A 197 -20.53 -15.29 -7.66
C ALA A 197 -20.32 -13.87 -8.24
N PRO A 198 -20.97 -12.85 -7.68
CA PRO A 198 -20.67 -11.46 -8.03
C PRO A 198 -19.43 -10.92 -7.29
N VAL A 199 -18.82 -9.88 -7.86
CA VAL A 199 -17.92 -8.97 -7.12
C VAL A 199 -18.69 -7.69 -6.78
N MET A 200 -18.97 -7.48 -5.50
CA MET A 200 -19.52 -6.25 -4.96
C MET A 200 -18.38 -5.23 -4.76
N LEU A 201 -18.41 -4.15 -5.55
CA LEU A 201 -17.52 -3.03 -5.31
C LEU A 201 -18.05 -2.19 -4.16
N VAL A 202 -17.18 -1.92 -3.20
CA VAL A 202 -17.50 -1.06 -2.05
C VAL A 202 -16.48 0.04 -1.89
N ASP A 203 -16.89 1.08 -1.17
CA ASP A 203 -15.95 2.02 -0.59
C ASP A 203 -15.24 1.34 0.58
N GLY A 204 -14.15 0.63 0.27
CA GLY A 204 -13.46 -0.19 1.25
C GLY A 204 -12.72 0.60 2.34
N ALA A 205 -12.58 1.93 2.27
CA ALA A 205 -11.96 2.66 3.39
C ALA A 205 -12.97 3.31 4.34
N LEU A 206 -14.27 3.09 4.14
CA LEU A 206 -15.25 3.42 5.16
C LEU A 206 -15.09 2.50 6.37
N SER A 207 -15.55 2.97 7.53
CA SER A 207 -15.63 2.18 8.76
C SER A 207 -16.82 1.23 8.79
N ALA A 208 -17.68 1.26 7.76
CA ALA A 208 -18.84 0.41 7.60
C ALA A 208 -19.32 0.43 6.13
N LEU A 209 -19.95 -0.65 5.70
CA LEU A 209 -20.73 -0.71 4.48
C LEU A 209 -21.97 0.18 4.59
N ASP A 210 -22.36 0.79 3.47
CA ASP A 210 -23.59 1.56 3.40
C ASP A 210 -24.83 0.65 3.50
N GLY A 211 -25.96 1.23 3.92
CA GLY A 211 -27.19 0.48 4.14
C GLY A 211 -27.72 -0.23 2.89
N ALA A 212 -27.53 0.35 1.70
CA ALA A 212 -27.96 -0.27 0.44
C ALA A 212 -27.14 -1.52 0.09
N THR A 213 -25.85 -1.51 0.42
CA THR A 213 -24.95 -2.66 0.28
C THR A 213 -25.37 -3.78 1.21
N LEU A 214 -25.59 -3.48 2.49
CA LEU A 214 -26.06 -4.46 3.48
C LEU A 214 -27.41 -5.06 3.11
N GLN A 215 -28.36 -4.21 2.67
CA GLN A 215 -29.68 -4.66 2.20
C GLN A 215 -29.55 -5.62 1.02
N LEU A 216 -28.67 -5.32 0.06
CA LEU A 216 -28.46 -6.21 -1.07
C LEU A 216 -27.80 -7.53 -0.67
N ILE A 217 -26.80 -7.51 0.22
CA ILE A 217 -26.17 -8.74 0.73
C ILE A 217 -27.23 -9.63 1.42
N ALA A 218 -28.06 -9.04 2.28
CA ALA A 218 -29.13 -9.73 2.98
C ALA A 218 -30.22 -10.27 2.03
N ALA A 219 -30.54 -9.56 0.95
CA ALA A 219 -31.56 -9.95 -0.02
C ALA A 219 -31.11 -11.05 -1.01
N ARG A 220 -29.83 -11.45 -1.00
CA ARG A 220 -29.24 -12.36 -2.00
C ARG A 220 -28.81 -13.71 -1.40
N ASP A 221 -29.31 -14.06 -0.22
CA ASP A 221 -28.99 -15.32 0.50
C ASP A 221 -27.48 -15.59 0.59
N VAL A 222 -26.69 -14.52 0.79
CA VAL A 222 -25.24 -14.62 0.93
C VAL A 222 -24.89 -15.11 2.33
N ASP A 223 -24.15 -16.22 2.42
CA ASP A 223 -23.63 -16.75 3.69
C ASP A 223 -22.14 -16.45 3.85
N GLN A 224 -21.40 -16.38 2.73
CA GLN A 224 -19.96 -16.19 2.72
C GLN A 224 -19.56 -14.92 1.97
N VAL A 225 -18.73 -14.09 2.62
CA VAL A 225 -18.12 -12.91 2.01
C VAL A 225 -16.60 -13.09 1.93
N LEU A 226 -16.07 -13.06 0.71
CA LEU A 226 -14.65 -13.16 0.43
C LEU A 226 -14.08 -11.76 0.14
N ILE A 227 -13.30 -11.22 1.07
CA ILE A 227 -12.69 -9.90 0.92
C ILE A 227 -11.42 -10.03 0.06
N ALA A 228 -11.42 -9.42 -1.12
CA ALA A 228 -10.25 -9.32 -1.98
C ALA A 228 -9.44 -8.06 -1.64
N GLY A 229 -8.23 -8.26 -1.11
CA GLY A 229 -7.31 -7.20 -0.73
C GLY A 229 -7.07 -7.06 0.77
N GLY A 230 -5.94 -6.44 1.12
CA GLY A 230 -5.53 -6.20 2.50
C GLY A 230 -6.38 -5.16 3.23
N VAL A 231 -6.11 -4.94 4.53
CA VAL A 231 -6.91 -4.00 5.33
C VAL A 231 -6.77 -2.53 4.90
N GLY A 232 -5.82 -2.22 4.02
CA GLY A 232 -5.59 -0.87 3.46
C GLY A 232 -6.52 -0.50 2.33
N VAL A 233 -7.15 -1.49 1.70
CA VAL A 233 -8.09 -1.30 0.58
C VAL A 233 -9.52 -1.67 0.94
N VAL A 234 -9.71 -2.62 1.88
CA VAL A 234 -11.00 -2.93 2.52
C VAL A 234 -10.78 -3.02 4.03
N SER A 235 -11.32 -2.08 4.80
CA SER A 235 -11.02 -1.87 6.21
C SER A 235 -11.36 -3.09 7.09
N SER A 236 -10.65 -3.23 8.21
CA SER A 236 -10.99 -4.22 9.24
C SER A 236 -12.37 -3.95 9.87
N ALA A 237 -12.83 -2.70 9.89
CA ALA A 237 -14.14 -2.35 10.42
C ALA A 237 -15.28 -2.89 9.54
N ILE A 238 -15.13 -2.86 8.20
CA ILE A 238 -16.07 -3.52 7.28
C ILE A 238 -16.07 -5.03 7.50
N GLU A 239 -14.90 -5.65 7.64
CA GLU A 239 -14.77 -7.08 7.93
C GLU A 239 -15.46 -7.46 9.26
N GLN A 240 -15.23 -6.68 10.32
CA GLN A 240 -15.85 -6.86 11.64
C GLN A 240 -17.37 -6.64 11.58
N GLN A 241 -17.84 -5.66 10.81
CA GLN A 241 -19.27 -5.42 10.63
C GLN A 241 -19.96 -6.63 10.00
N LEU A 242 -19.39 -7.18 8.92
CA LEU A 242 -19.94 -8.36 8.26
C LEU A 242 -19.91 -9.59 9.18
N ALA A 243 -18.80 -9.82 9.88
CA ALA A 243 -18.70 -10.93 10.85
C ALA A 243 -19.71 -10.77 12.00
N GLY A 244 -19.91 -9.55 12.51
CA GLY A 244 -20.88 -9.23 13.55
C GLY A 244 -22.34 -9.40 13.12
N LEU A 245 -22.61 -9.35 11.80
CA LEU A 245 -23.92 -9.67 11.21
C LEU A 245 -24.11 -11.17 10.93
N GLY A 246 -23.11 -12.01 11.23
CA GLY A 246 -23.20 -13.47 11.13
C GLY A 246 -22.70 -14.07 9.81
N TYR A 247 -22.14 -13.27 8.90
CA TYR A 247 -21.55 -13.79 7.65
C TYR A 247 -20.22 -14.50 7.92
N ALA A 248 -19.93 -15.57 7.16
CA ALA A 248 -18.61 -16.19 7.12
C ALA A 248 -17.67 -15.30 6.29
N VAL A 249 -16.79 -14.56 6.95
CA VAL A 249 -15.88 -13.61 6.27
C VAL A 249 -14.47 -14.20 6.18
N GLN A 250 -13.89 -14.18 4.99
CA GLN A 250 -12.48 -14.55 4.77
C GLN A 250 -11.79 -13.50 3.91
N ARG A 251 -10.63 -13.01 4.37
CA ARG A 251 -9.78 -12.09 3.62
C ARG A 251 -8.72 -12.83 2.81
N LEU A 252 -8.59 -12.47 1.54
CA LEU A 252 -7.62 -12.98 0.58
C LEU A 252 -6.68 -11.82 0.20
N ALA A 253 -5.48 -11.81 0.78
CA ALA A 253 -4.52 -10.70 0.64
C ALA A 253 -3.07 -11.19 0.72
N GLY A 254 -2.15 -10.44 0.11
CA GLY A 254 -0.71 -10.63 0.19
C GLY A 254 0.04 -9.31 0.42
N ALA A 255 1.38 -9.38 0.45
CA ALA A 255 2.27 -8.24 0.70
C ALA A 255 2.22 -7.17 -0.40
N ASP A 256 1.72 -7.51 -1.59
CA ASP A 256 1.49 -6.59 -2.69
C ASP A 256 0.33 -7.11 -3.57
N ARG A 257 0.07 -6.41 -4.68
CA ARG A 257 -0.96 -6.78 -5.66
C ARG A 257 -0.74 -8.15 -6.32
N TYR A 258 0.51 -8.57 -6.49
CA TYR A 258 0.85 -9.84 -7.15
C TYR A 258 0.61 -11.00 -6.18
N ALA A 259 1.06 -10.86 -4.93
CA ALA A 259 0.80 -11.82 -3.86
C ALA A 259 -0.70 -11.92 -3.53
N THR A 260 -1.45 -10.80 -3.58
CA THR A 260 -2.90 -10.81 -3.42
C THR A 260 -3.59 -11.60 -4.54
N ALA A 261 -3.19 -11.42 -5.80
CA ALA A 261 -3.71 -12.22 -6.91
C ALA A 261 -3.41 -13.71 -6.74
N VAL A 262 -2.21 -14.08 -6.27
CA VAL A 262 -1.87 -15.46 -5.92
C VAL A 262 -2.79 -15.98 -4.81
N ALA A 263 -2.98 -15.25 -3.72
CA ALA A 263 -3.84 -15.66 -2.61
C ALA A 263 -5.30 -15.93 -3.06
N ILE A 264 -5.85 -15.05 -3.91
CA ILE A 264 -7.19 -15.23 -4.50
C ILE A 264 -7.23 -16.49 -5.37
N ASN A 265 -6.25 -16.66 -6.26
CA ASN A 265 -6.22 -17.77 -7.21
C ASN A 265 -5.95 -19.13 -6.53
N THR A 266 -5.09 -19.19 -5.51
CA THR A 266 -4.86 -20.41 -4.73
C THR A 266 -6.12 -20.85 -4.00
N PHE A 267 -6.91 -19.90 -3.48
CA PHE A 267 -8.20 -20.20 -2.84
C PHE A 267 -9.24 -20.68 -3.86
N ALA A 268 -9.42 -19.94 -4.96
CA ALA A 268 -10.51 -20.19 -5.91
C ALA A 268 -10.24 -21.37 -6.87
N PHE A 269 -8.96 -21.66 -7.16
CA PHE A 269 -8.57 -22.68 -8.14
C PHE A 269 -7.58 -23.68 -7.51
N PRO A 270 -8.08 -24.70 -6.78
CA PRO A 270 -7.25 -25.79 -6.28
C PRO A 270 -6.54 -26.53 -7.43
N THR A 271 -7.22 -26.65 -8.57
CA THR A 271 -6.69 -27.19 -9.84
C THR A 271 -7.16 -26.33 -11.01
N ALA A 272 -6.35 -26.27 -12.07
CA ALA A 272 -6.69 -25.64 -13.34
C ALA A 272 -5.65 -26.08 -14.39
N THR A 273 -6.09 -26.45 -15.58
CA THR A 273 -5.18 -26.78 -16.71
C THR A 273 -4.79 -25.54 -17.52
N ARG A 274 -5.46 -24.41 -17.29
CA ARG A 274 -5.18 -23.14 -17.95
C ARG A 274 -4.98 -22.03 -16.92
N ALA A 275 -4.10 -21.08 -17.21
CA ALA A 275 -3.94 -19.84 -16.44
C ALA A 275 -3.92 -18.62 -17.37
N PHE A 276 -4.41 -17.49 -16.88
CA PHE A 276 -4.34 -16.20 -17.56
C PHE A 276 -3.42 -15.26 -16.80
N VAL A 277 -2.71 -14.40 -17.53
CA VAL A 277 -1.80 -13.41 -16.94
C VAL A 277 -2.06 -12.05 -17.58
N ALA A 278 -2.25 -11.03 -16.75
CA ALA A 278 -2.33 -9.64 -17.17
C ALA A 278 -1.36 -8.77 -16.35
N THR A 279 -1.13 -7.52 -16.77
CA THR A 279 -0.27 -6.61 -16.01
C THR A 279 -0.91 -6.18 -14.68
N GLY A 280 -0.11 -6.06 -13.62
CA GLY A 280 -0.52 -5.49 -12.34
C GLY A 280 -0.36 -3.96 -12.24
N VAL A 281 0.27 -3.32 -13.23
CA VAL A 281 0.52 -1.86 -13.26
C VAL A 281 -0.39 -1.11 -14.23
N GLY A 282 -1.25 -1.83 -14.97
CA GLY A 282 -2.38 -1.29 -15.73
C GLY A 282 -3.61 -2.21 -15.62
N PHE A 283 -4.76 -1.80 -16.17
CA PHE A 283 -6.02 -2.54 -16.00
C PHE A 283 -6.67 -3.02 -17.30
N ALA A 284 -6.50 -2.28 -18.40
CA ALA A 284 -7.45 -2.34 -19.50
C ALA A 284 -7.47 -3.68 -20.25
N ASP A 285 -6.29 -4.25 -20.51
CA ASP A 285 -6.16 -5.55 -21.20
C ASP A 285 -6.72 -6.72 -20.36
N ALA A 286 -6.82 -6.55 -19.05
CA ALA A 286 -7.25 -7.58 -18.13
C ALA A 286 -8.78 -7.67 -17.97
N LEU A 287 -9.52 -6.58 -18.23
CA LEU A 287 -10.96 -6.51 -17.95
C LEU A 287 -11.77 -7.53 -18.76
N ALA A 288 -11.61 -7.55 -20.09
CA ALA A 288 -12.24 -8.55 -20.94
C ALA A 288 -11.65 -9.96 -20.68
N GLY A 289 -10.36 -10.02 -20.38
CA GLY A 289 -9.66 -11.28 -20.07
C GLY A 289 -10.15 -11.95 -18.78
N ALA A 290 -10.58 -11.19 -17.78
CA ALA A 290 -11.18 -11.72 -16.55
C ALA A 290 -12.48 -12.47 -16.83
N VAL A 291 -13.27 -12.00 -17.80
CA VAL A 291 -14.47 -12.72 -18.25
C VAL A 291 -14.10 -14.07 -18.84
N TYR A 292 -13.10 -14.07 -19.73
CA TYR A 292 -12.64 -15.30 -20.36
C TYR A 292 -12.07 -16.30 -19.35
N ALA A 293 -11.24 -15.82 -18.42
CA ALA A 293 -10.69 -16.63 -17.34
C ALA A 293 -11.79 -17.24 -16.46
N GLY A 294 -12.81 -16.45 -16.09
CA GLY A 294 -13.95 -16.93 -15.31
C GLY A 294 -14.74 -18.03 -16.02
N ILE A 295 -15.03 -17.87 -17.31
CA ILE A 295 -15.76 -18.87 -18.12
C ILE A 295 -14.98 -20.18 -18.24
N GLU A 296 -13.67 -20.08 -18.47
CA GLU A 296 -12.76 -21.23 -18.53
C GLU A 296 -12.51 -21.87 -17.15
N ARG A 297 -13.05 -21.29 -16.08
CA ARG A 297 -12.78 -21.64 -14.69
C ARG A 297 -11.28 -21.72 -14.41
N ALA A 298 -10.57 -20.71 -14.91
CA ALA A 298 -9.12 -20.57 -14.83
C ALA A 298 -8.72 -19.34 -14.01
N PRO A 299 -7.60 -19.40 -13.27
CA PRO A 299 -7.07 -18.25 -12.55
C PRO A 299 -6.61 -17.13 -13.48
N LEU A 300 -6.75 -15.90 -13.00
CA LEU A 300 -6.17 -14.69 -13.61
C LEU A 300 -5.13 -14.09 -12.67
N TYR A 301 -3.86 -14.13 -13.05
CA TYR A 301 -2.75 -13.56 -12.29
C TYR A 301 -2.40 -12.16 -12.77
N SER A 302 -1.92 -11.35 -11.82
CA SER A 302 -1.22 -10.10 -12.11
C SER A 302 0.29 -10.35 -12.24
N SER A 303 0.93 -9.68 -13.19
CA SER A 303 2.37 -9.74 -13.41
C SER A 303 2.99 -8.35 -13.51
N SER A 304 4.27 -8.24 -13.15
CA SER A 304 5.09 -7.12 -13.58
C SER A 304 5.23 -7.12 -15.11
N PRO A 305 5.46 -5.96 -15.76
CA PRO A 305 5.79 -5.91 -17.18
C PRO A 305 7.08 -6.66 -17.54
N PHE A 306 8.01 -6.83 -16.60
CA PHE A 306 9.37 -7.29 -16.89
C PHE A 306 9.56 -8.80 -16.75
N CYS A 307 9.01 -9.41 -15.71
CA CYS A 307 9.11 -10.84 -15.40
C CYS A 307 7.88 -11.30 -14.60
N LEU A 308 7.61 -12.61 -14.55
CA LEU A 308 6.58 -13.13 -13.66
C LEU A 308 7.06 -13.03 -12.20
N PRO A 309 6.30 -12.42 -11.28
CA PRO A 309 6.62 -12.52 -9.86
C PRO A 309 6.76 -13.98 -9.44
N ARG A 310 7.75 -14.32 -8.60
CA ARG A 310 8.07 -15.72 -8.28
C ARG A 310 6.85 -16.49 -7.80
N GLY A 311 6.07 -15.90 -6.88
CA GLY A 311 4.85 -16.51 -6.36
C GLY A 311 3.84 -16.84 -7.47
N THR A 312 3.70 -15.95 -8.46
CA THR A 312 2.84 -16.19 -9.64
C THR A 312 3.36 -17.35 -10.48
N ARG A 313 4.66 -17.40 -10.78
CA ARG A 313 5.24 -18.52 -11.54
C ARG A 313 5.08 -19.85 -10.80
N VAL A 314 5.40 -19.90 -9.51
CA VAL A 314 5.28 -21.12 -8.70
C VAL A 314 3.84 -21.61 -8.69
N ASP A 315 2.88 -20.70 -8.54
CA ASP A 315 1.47 -21.06 -8.53
C ASP A 315 1.02 -21.66 -9.88
N ILE A 316 1.40 -21.03 -11.00
CA ILE A 316 1.07 -21.48 -12.37
C ILE A 316 1.78 -22.80 -12.74
N VAL A 317 3.11 -22.84 -12.58
CA VAL A 317 3.96 -23.89 -13.17
C VAL A 317 4.12 -25.09 -12.24
N GLU A 318 4.21 -24.86 -10.93
CA GLU A 318 4.56 -25.91 -9.97
C GLU A 318 3.34 -26.45 -9.22
N ARG A 319 2.48 -25.55 -8.71
CA ARG A 319 1.26 -25.93 -7.98
C ARG A 319 0.17 -26.42 -8.93
N LEU A 320 -0.25 -25.56 -9.88
CA LEU A 320 -1.31 -25.90 -10.83
C LEU A 320 -0.82 -26.83 -11.92
N ARG A 321 0.46 -26.68 -12.31
CA ARG A 321 1.02 -27.31 -13.52
C ARG A 321 0.14 -27.03 -14.73
N ALA A 322 -0.23 -25.76 -14.91
CA ALA A 322 -1.08 -25.34 -16.00
C ALA A 322 -0.47 -25.77 -17.35
N GLU A 323 -1.24 -26.50 -18.14
CA GLU A 323 -0.86 -26.96 -19.48
C GLU A 323 -0.83 -25.81 -20.48
N ARG A 324 -1.65 -24.77 -20.24
CA ARG A 324 -1.75 -23.58 -21.08
C ARG A 324 -1.69 -22.31 -20.26
N VAL A 325 -0.90 -21.33 -20.70
CA VAL A 325 -0.89 -19.99 -20.13
C VAL A 325 -1.19 -18.97 -21.22
N THR A 326 -2.17 -18.10 -20.99
CA THR A 326 -2.57 -17.05 -21.94
C THR A 326 -2.24 -15.66 -21.37
N LEU A 327 -1.42 -14.90 -22.07
CA LEU A 327 -1.11 -13.51 -21.77
C LEU A 327 -2.16 -12.57 -22.36
N LEU A 328 -2.60 -11.61 -21.56
CA LEU A 328 -3.57 -10.58 -21.92
C LEU A 328 -2.87 -9.24 -22.03
N GLY A 329 -2.69 -8.77 -23.26
CA GLY A 329 -2.00 -7.51 -23.58
C GLY A 329 -0.78 -7.68 -24.46
N GLY A 330 -0.34 -6.56 -25.06
CA GLY A 330 0.78 -6.53 -26.01
C GLY A 330 2.16 -6.75 -25.37
N SER A 331 3.20 -6.91 -26.20
CA SER A 331 4.59 -7.10 -25.74
C SER A 331 5.17 -5.88 -25.00
N GLY A 332 4.63 -4.69 -25.25
CA GLY A 332 4.96 -3.48 -24.47
C GLY A 332 4.32 -3.43 -23.08
N VAL A 333 3.38 -4.34 -22.79
CA VAL A 333 2.66 -4.44 -21.50
C VAL A 333 3.16 -5.64 -20.70
N LEU A 334 3.35 -6.79 -21.36
CA LEU A 334 3.94 -8.00 -20.80
C LEU A 334 5.11 -8.44 -21.68
N GLY A 335 6.32 -8.20 -21.19
CA GLY A 335 7.56 -8.35 -21.94
C GLY A 335 7.97 -9.80 -22.23
N PRO A 336 9.11 -10.00 -22.89
CA PRO A 336 9.60 -11.32 -23.33
C PRO A 336 9.78 -12.34 -22.20
N LEU A 337 10.27 -11.93 -21.02
CA LEU A 337 10.44 -12.89 -19.92
C LEU A 337 9.08 -13.39 -19.38
N VAL A 338 8.05 -12.55 -19.40
CA VAL A 338 6.68 -12.97 -19.07
C VAL A 338 6.14 -13.93 -20.14
N GLN A 339 6.38 -13.66 -21.43
CA GLN A 339 6.03 -14.53 -22.56
C GLN A 339 6.63 -15.94 -22.43
N GLU A 340 7.84 -16.03 -21.91
CA GLU A 340 8.59 -17.27 -21.68
C GLU A 340 8.30 -17.90 -20.31
N LEU A 341 7.35 -17.36 -19.55
CA LEU A 341 7.00 -17.76 -18.19
C LEU A 341 8.22 -17.78 -17.23
N GLN A 342 9.20 -16.93 -17.51
CA GLN A 342 10.36 -16.76 -16.66
C GLN A 342 9.99 -15.91 -15.45
N SER A 343 10.32 -16.43 -14.27
CA SER A 343 10.18 -15.66 -13.05
C SER A 343 11.25 -14.60 -12.97
N CYS A 344 10.96 -13.57 -12.18
CA CYS A 344 11.99 -12.87 -11.45
C CYS A 344 12.76 -13.93 -10.62
N SER A 345 14.00 -14.21 -10.99
CA SER A 345 14.74 -15.46 -10.68
C SER A 345 14.97 -15.72 -9.18
N THR A 346 14.95 -14.68 -8.35
CA THR A 346 15.17 -14.73 -6.91
C THR A 346 14.22 -13.77 -6.18
N PRO A 347 14.01 -13.90 -4.86
CA PRO A 347 13.34 -12.85 -4.08
C PRO A 347 13.97 -11.46 -4.27
N ASP A 348 15.29 -11.41 -4.52
CA ASP A 348 15.99 -10.17 -4.88
C ASP A 348 15.56 -9.60 -6.24
N ASP A 349 15.15 -10.44 -7.19
CA ASP A 349 14.60 -9.99 -8.47
C ASP A 349 13.17 -9.44 -8.33
N ASP A 350 12.32 -10.09 -7.53
CA ASP A 350 10.99 -9.56 -7.17
C ASP A 350 11.14 -8.19 -6.48
N ARG A 351 12.07 -8.10 -5.52
CA ARG A 351 12.44 -6.85 -4.84
C ARG A 351 12.92 -5.78 -5.82
N ARG A 352 13.90 -6.08 -6.68
CA ARG A 352 14.42 -5.14 -7.69
C ARG A 352 13.35 -4.66 -8.66
N THR A 353 12.42 -5.54 -9.03
CA THR A 353 11.29 -5.20 -9.90
C THR A 353 10.35 -4.22 -9.21
N SER A 354 9.98 -4.51 -7.97
CA SER A 354 9.18 -3.60 -7.13
C SER A 354 9.86 -2.24 -6.93
N GLU A 355 11.18 -2.23 -6.68
CA GLU A 355 11.99 -1.00 -6.57
C GLU A 355 12.00 -0.19 -7.86
N ALA A 356 12.14 -0.85 -9.03
CA ALA A 356 12.13 -0.18 -10.32
C ALA A 356 10.77 0.44 -10.66
N GLU A 357 9.68 -0.28 -10.40
CA GLU A 357 8.30 0.21 -10.58
C GLU A 357 8.04 1.44 -9.70
N LEU A 358 8.38 1.36 -8.40
CA LEU A 358 8.21 2.45 -7.46
C LEU A 358 9.07 3.67 -7.81
N SER A 359 10.35 3.44 -8.15
CA SER A 359 11.27 4.50 -8.54
C SER A 359 10.77 5.23 -9.78
N SER A 360 10.30 4.50 -10.79
CA SER A 360 9.73 5.07 -12.01
C SER A 360 8.49 5.93 -11.72
N ALA A 361 7.57 5.42 -10.89
CA ALA A 361 6.35 6.14 -10.52
C ALA A 361 6.65 7.45 -9.78
N ILE A 362 7.56 7.43 -8.80
CA ILE A 362 7.97 8.63 -8.07
C ILE A 362 8.65 9.62 -9.03
N GLN A 363 9.64 9.19 -9.81
CA GLN A 363 10.36 10.07 -10.74
C GLN A 363 9.43 10.71 -11.77
N GLN A 364 8.45 9.96 -12.28
CA GLN A 364 7.44 10.51 -13.19
C GLN A 364 6.64 11.63 -12.51
N ARG A 365 6.24 11.45 -11.25
CA ARG A 365 5.52 12.50 -10.53
C ARG A 365 6.40 13.71 -10.25
N LEU A 366 7.64 13.51 -9.81
CA LEU A 366 8.58 14.59 -9.48
C LEU A 366 8.79 15.57 -10.64
N ARG A 367 8.77 15.11 -11.91
CA ARG A 367 8.88 15.97 -13.10
C ARG A 367 7.78 17.02 -13.24
N THR A 368 6.64 16.82 -12.56
CA THR A 368 5.46 17.68 -12.66
C THR A 368 5.22 18.52 -11.40
N LEU A 369 5.97 18.28 -10.33
CA LEU A 369 5.80 18.97 -9.06
C LEU A 369 6.61 20.27 -8.98
N PRO A 370 6.10 21.33 -8.33
CA PRO A 370 6.89 22.51 -8.00
C PRO A 370 7.98 22.18 -6.98
N GLY A 371 9.18 22.73 -7.20
CA GLY A 371 10.34 22.55 -6.32
C GLY A 371 11.18 21.31 -6.64
N THR A 372 12.19 21.06 -5.79
CA THR A 372 13.06 19.89 -5.86
C THR A 372 12.81 19.00 -4.65
N TYR A 373 12.76 17.68 -4.87
CA TYR A 373 12.52 16.71 -3.81
C TYR A 373 13.65 15.67 -3.80
N SER A 374 14.12 15.33 -2.60
CA SER A 374 14.78 14.06 -2.31
C SER A 374 13.79 13.13 -1.63
N VAL A 375 13.81 11.86 -1.99
CA VAL A 375 12.88 10.83 -1.48
C VAL A 375 13.65 9.55 -1.18
N SER A 376 13.49 9.02 0.03
CA SER A 376 13.98 7.69 0.38
C SER A 376 12.84 6.88 0.98
N VAL A 377 12.69 5.63 0.53
CA VAL A 377 11.65 4.69 0.96
C VAL A 377 12.30 3.36 1.31
N ARG A 378 11.91 2.74 2.42
CA ARG A 378 12.38 1.40 2.84
C ARG A 378 11.21 0.58 3.35
N GLN A 379 10.83 -0.47 2.64
CA GLN A 379 9.93 -1.50 3.18
C GLN A 379 10.69 -2.28 4.25
N LEU A 380 10.08 -2.47 5.42
CA LEU A 380 10.76 -3.06 6.57
C LEU A 380 10.52 -4.56 6.70
N ASP A 381 9.50 -5.06 6.02
CA ASP A 381 9.14 -6.46 5.88
C ASP A 381 8.88 -6.82 4.40
N GLY A 382 8.20 -7.93 4.15
CA GLY A 382 7.84 -8.35 2.79
C GLY A 382 9.06 -8.50 1.88
N LEU A 383 9.03 -7.83 0.73
CA LEU A 383 10.14 -7.84 -0.23
C LEU A 383 11.35 -7.00 0.22
N GLN A 384 11.23 -6.20 1.29
CA GLN A 384 12.27 -5.28 1.75
C GLN A 384 12.77 -4.31 0.66
N ALA A 385 11.86 -3.90 -0.23
CA ALA A 385 12.16 -2.96 -1.31
C ALA A 385 12.65 -1.60 -0.77
N SER A 386 13.72 -1.07 -1.37
CA SER A 386 14.30 0.22 -1.00
C SER A 386 14.53 1.09 -2.23
N VAL A 387 14.03 2.34 -2.18
CA VAL A 387 14.20 3.33 -3.25
C VAL A 387 14.84 4.59 -2.67
N SER A 388 15.86 5.11 -3.35
CA SER A 388 16.52 6.38 -3.02
C SER A 388 16.63 7.24 -4.27
N ILE A 389 15.97 8.40 -4.25
CA ILE A 389 15.97 9.40 -5.32
C ILE A 389 16.58 10.67 -4.72
N ARG A 390 17.81 10.99 -5.14
CA ARG A 390 18.62 12.07 -4.55
C ARG A 390 18.78 11.92 -3.03
N GLY A 391 18.73 10.69 -2.52
CA GLY A 391 18.58 10.45 -1.08
C GLY A 391 19.81 10.77 -0.26
N ALA A 392 21.00 10.69 -0.86
CA ALA A 392 22.28 11.08 -0.26
C ALA A 392 22.54 12.60 -0.31
N VAL A 393 21.67 13.39 -0.94
CA VAL A 393 21.86 14.85 -1.02
C VAL A 393 21.61 15.48 0.35
N ALA A 394 22.69 15.90 0.99
CA ALA A 394 22.63 16.71 2.21
C ALA A 394 22.05 18.09 1.89
N GLN A 395 20.95 18.45 2.56
CA GLN A 395 20.27 19.74 2.39
C GLN A 395 19.59 20.17 3.70
N GLU A 396 19.06 21.39 3.74
CA GLU A 396 18.33 21.91 4.90
C GLU A 396 17.10 21.00 5.21
N PRO A 397 17.10 20.29 6.34
CA PRO A 397 16.06 19.32 6.67
C PRO A 397 14.87 19.94 7.40
N VAL A 398 14.89 21.27 7.62
CA VAL A 398 13.93 21.99 8.45
C VAL A 398 13.77 21.29 9.80
N SER A 399 12.53 21.05 10.23
CA SER A 399 12.28 20.43 11.53
C SER A 399 12.38 18.90 11.57
N VAL A 400 12.60 18.22 10.44
CA VAL A 400 12.69 16.74 10.48
C VAL A 400 13.97 16.27 11.15
N ILE A 401 15.02 17.11 11.19
CA ILE A 401 16.27 16.85 11.94
C ILE A 401 16.06 16.55 13.43
N LYS A 402 14.94 16.99 14.01
CA LYS A 402 14.65 16.86 15.45
C LYS A 402 14.54 15.40 15.88
N VAL A 403 14.29 14.48 14.95
CA VAL A 403 14.34 13.03 15.22
C VAL A 403 15.72 12.57 15.67
N PHE A 404 16.80 13.12 15.10
CA PHE A 404 18.16 12.79 15.52
C PHE A 404 18.49 13.34 16.91
N VAL A 405 17.98 14.53 17.24
CA VAL A 405 18.17 15.13 18.57
C VAL A 405 17.38 14.36 19.62
N ALA A 406 16.16 13.93 19.29
CA ALA A 406 15.38 13.08 20.18
C ALA A 406 16.07 11.75 20.44
N TYR A 407 16.56 11.09 19.38
CA TYR A 407 17.35 9.86 19.49
C TYR A 407 18.58 10.06 20.38
N ALA A 408 19.42 11.06 20.10
CA ALA A 408 20.66 11.29 20.83
C ALA A 408 20.45 11.65 22.32
N ALA A 409 19.33 12.30 22.66
CA ALA A 409 18.95 12.56 24.04
C ALA A 409 18.48 11.28 24.75
N LEU A 410 17.66 10.45 24.09
CA LEU A 410 17.20 9.17 24.62
C LEU A 410 18.33 8.16 24.79
N ASP A 411 19.28 8.11 23.86
CA ASP A 411 20.49 7.26 23.96
C ASP A 411 21.35 7.66 25.17
N ARG A 412 21.51 8.96 25.45
CA ARG A 412 22.20 9.41 26.68
C ARG A 412 21.41 9.11 27.96
N ILE A 413 20.07 9.09 27.91
CA ILE A 413 19.24 8.63 29.03
C ILE A 413 19.44 7.13 29.27
N GLU A 414 19.41 6.32 28.20
CA GLU A 414 19.67 4.88 28.27
C GLU A 414 21.02 4.55 28.90
N ARG A 415 22.06 5.29 28.50
CA ARG A 415 23.43 5.13 29.03
C ARG A 415 23.61 5.70 30.45
N GLY A 416 22.55 6.22 31.07
CA GLY A 416 22.59 6.82 32.42
C GLY A 416 23.36 8.14 32.51
N GLN A 417 23.65 8.79 31.37
CA GLN A 417 24.35 10.08 31.32
C GLN A 417 23.41 11.26 31.55
N LEU A 418 22.13 11.09 31.21
CA LEU A 418 21.05 12.06 31.41
C LEU A 418 19.82 11.35 32.01
N SER A 419 18.81 12.12 32.39
CA SER A 419 17.51 11.62 32.80
C SER A 419 16.42 12.48 32.19
N PHE A 420 15.18 11.96 32.11
CA PHE A 420 14.04 12.79 31.68
C PHE A 420 13.86 14.06 32.52
N ALA A 421 14.24 14.01 33.81
CA ALA A 421 14.15 15.13 34.74
C ALA A 421 15.32 16.12 34.63
N THR A 422 16.38 15.80 33.88
CA THR A 422 17.54 16.69 33.74
C THR A 422 17.09 18.04 33.16
N PRO A 423 17.35 19.17 33.83
CA PRO A 423 16.97 20.47 33.33
C PRO A 423 17.88 20.88 32.18
N THR A 424 17.29 21.49 31.15
CA THR A 424 18.05 22.21 30.13
C THR A 424 18.44 23.60 30.65
N ARG A 425 19.22 24.37 29.85
CA ARG A 425 19.63 25.74 30.22
C ARG A 425 18.47 26.70 30.52
N SER A 426 17.26 26.39 30.06
CA SER A 426 16.05 27.18 30.30
C SER A 426 15.23 26.72 31.50
N GLY A 427 15.68 25.69 32.20
CA GLY A 427 14.96 25.07 33.33
C GLY A 427 13.91 24.04 32.92
N VAL A 428 13.53 23.96 31.64
CA VAL A 428 12.61 22.93 31.13
C VAL A 428 13.34 21.59 31.09
N SER A 429 12.68 20.52 31.54
CA SER A 429 13.26 19.18 31.59
C SER A 429 13.47 18.58 30.19
N ILE A 430 14.39 17.61 30.05
CA ILE A 430 14.58 16.87 28.79
C ILE A 430 13.26 16.23 28.34
N GLY A 431 12.49 15.61 29.24
CA GLY A 431 11.24 14.96 28.90
C GLY A 431 10.20 15.93 28.32
N GLU A 432 10.04 17.09 28.93
CA GLU A 432 9.16 18.14 28.38
C GLU A 432 9.67 18.66 27.05
N CYS A 433 10.99 18.86 26.92
CA CYS A 433 11.57 19.33 25.68
C CYS A 433 11.44 18.31 24.54
N LEU A 434 11.65 17.02 24.79
CA LEU A 434 11.40 15.94 23.82
C LEU A 434 9.95 15.97 23.35
N ARG A 435 9.00 16.08 24.29
CA ARG A 435 7.57 16.19 23.99
C ARG A 435 7.29 17.37 23.06
N VAL A 436 7.58 18.60 23.45
CA VAL A 436 7.19 19.78 22.66
C VAL A 436 7.98 19.93 21.36
N MET A 437 9.25 19.50 21.35
CA MET A 437 10.11 19.50 20.15
C MET A 437 9.54 18.59 19.04
N ILE A 438 8.99 17.43 19.38
CA ILE A 438 8.38 16.53 18.40
C ILE A 438 6.92 16.92 18.16
N HIS A 439 6.16 17.15 19.24
CA HIS A 439 4.71 17.34 19.21
C HIS A 439 4.27 18.53 18.36
N VAL A 440 4.80 19.72 18.65
CA VAL A 440 4.46 20.98 17.96
C VAL A 440 5.60 21.56 17.15
N SER A 441 6.74 20.86 17.12
CA SER A 441 7.95 21.32 16.45
C SER A 441 8.62 22.52 17.11
N ASP A 442 8.66 22.56 18.44
CA ASP A 442 9.30 23.65 19.19
C ASP A 442 10.78 23.83 18.83
N ASN A 443 11.20 25.06 18.51
CA ASN A 443 12.60 25.36 18.18
C ASN A 443 13.46 25.67 19.41
N PHE A 444 12.87 26.20 20.50
CA PHE A 444 13.60 26.57 21.70
C PHE A 444 14.14 25.34 22.43
N CYS A 445 13.30 24.33 22.63
CA CYS A 445 13.68 23.04 23.17
C CYS A 445 14.63 22.27 22.26
N HIS A 446 14.50 22.40 20.93
CA HIS A 446 15.53 21.88 20.02
C HIS A 446 16.89 22.54 20.26
N HIS A 447 16.93 23.87 20.38
CA HIS A 447 18.16 24.60 20.68
C HIS A 447 18.74 24.24 22.05
N ASP A 448 17.88 24.14 23.07
CA ASP A 448 18.25 23.81 24.44
C ASP A 448 18.82 22.38 24.53
N LEU A 449 18.22 21.42 23.81
CA LEU A 449 18.74 20.06 23.71
C LEU A 449 20.05 19.99 22.92
N VAL A 450 20.15 20.63 21.75
CA VAL A 450 21.42 20.64 20.99
C VAL A 450 22.55 21.27 21.81
N ALA A 451 22.27 22.34 22.56
CA ALA A 451 23.25 22.94 23.45
C ALA A 451 23.67 21.99 24.58
N LEU A 452 22.72 21.26 25.17
CA LEU A 452 22.97 20.27 26.23
C LEU A 452 23.79 19.07 25.74
N LEU A 453 23.47 18.55 24.54
CA LEU A 453 24.15 17.41 23.93
C LEU A 453 25.55 17.79 23.41
N GLY A 454 25.76 19.07 23.08
CA GLY A 454 26.98 19.60 22.48
C GLY A 454 27.05 19.35 20.98
N VAL A 455 27.14 20.41 20.18
CA VAL A 455 27.11 20.34 18.69
C VAL A 455 28.14 19.37 18.12
N ASN A 456 29.39 19.43 18.59
CA ASN A 456 30.45 18.55 18.09
C ASN A 456 30.24 17.10 18.52
N SER A 457 29.79 16.86 19.76
CA SER A 457 29.50 15.52 20.27
C SER A 457 28.31 14.89 19.56
N LEU A 458 27.26 15.67 19.29
CA LEU A 458 26.11 15.25 18.51
C LEU A 458 26.51 14.89 17.08
N SER A 459 27.20 15.79 16.36
CA SER A 459 27.64 15.51 14.99
C SER A 459 28.60 14.30 14.91
N ALA A 460 29.51 14.15 15.87
CA ALA A 460 30.42 13.00 15.94
C ALA A 460 29.63 11.70 16.15
N GLN A 461 28.73 11.65 17.14
CA GLN A 461 27.86 10.50 17.38
C GLN A 461 27.09 10.10 16.11
N LEU A 462 26.44 11.08 15.47
CA LEU A 462 25.64 10.80 14.28
C LEU A 462 26.49 10.26 13.12
N SER A 463 27.68 10.82 12.92
CA SER A 463 28.63 10.34 11.92
C SER A 463 29.13 8.92 12.23
N ASP A 464 29.52 8.65 13.48
CA ASP A 464 30.06 7.35 13.92
C ASP A 464 29.03 6.22 13.79
N GLU A 465 27.75 6.55 13.92
CA GLU A 465 26.64 5.59 13.77
C GLU A 465 26.15 5.45 12.31
N GLY A 466 26.76 6.19 11.37
CA GLY A 466 26.51 6.06 9.94
C GLY A 466 25.58 7.10 9.31
N TYR A 467 25.11 8.11 10.07
CA TYR A 467 24.31 9.23 9.55
C TYR A 467 25.21 10.35 8.98
N SER A 468 26.05 9.96 8.02
CA SER A 468 27.16 10.78 7.49
C SER A 468 26.76 12.08 6.79
N SER A 469 25.50 12.21 6.36
CA SER A 469 24.98 13.44 5.75
C SER A 469 24.30 14.36 6.76
N THR A 470 24.22 13.93 8.02
CA THR A 470 23.52 14.62 9.10
C THR A 470 24.51 15.27 10.04
N VAL A 471 24.61 16.59 9.93
CA VAL A 471 25.63 17.37 10.64
C VAL A 471 25.06 18.68 11.16
N TYR A 472 25.55 19.10 12.32
CA TYR A 472 25.40 20.44 12.86
C TYR A 472 26.76 21.15 12.86
N TRP A 473 26.81 22.41 12.44
CA TRP A 473 28.01 23.26 12.54
C TRP A 473 27.71 24.60 13.22
N GLY A 474 28.12 24.73 14.48
CA GLY A 474 27.83 25.90 15.31
C GLY A 474 26.51 25.80 16.10
N ALA A 475 26.42 26.54 17.20
CA ALA A 475 25.23 26.53 18.07
C ALA A 475 24.02 27.18 17.35
N PRO A 476 22.82 26.58 17.43
CA PRO A 476 21.62 27.20 16.88
C PRO A 476 21.37 28.57 17.50
N SER A 477 21.20 29.60 16.67
CA SER A 477 20.86 30.95 17.13
C SER A 477 19.34 31.14 17.13
N ALA A 478 18.82 31.83 18.13
CA ALA A 478 17.41 32.27 18.13
C ALA A 478 17.08 33.21 16.95
N SER A 479 18.07 33.93 16.41
CA SER A 479 17.90 34.85 15.28
C SER A 479 18.00 34.18 13.90
N VAL A 480 18.60 32.98 13.80
CA VAL A 480 18.71 32.23 12.53
C VAL A 480 18.54 30.73 12.80
N PRO A 481 17.28 30.23 12.91
CA PRO A 481 17.02 28.87 13.38
C PRO A 481 17.42 27.76 12.40
N TYR A 482 17.85 28.11 11.18
CA TYR A 482 17.96 27.19 10.02
C TYR A 482 19.24 27.39 9.18
N SER A 483 20.38 27.76 9.78
CA SER A 483 21.62 28.03 9.03
C SER A 483 22.83 27.18 9.41
N ASN A 484 22.63 26.12 10.20
CA ASN A 484 23.72 25.38 10.85
C ASN A 484 23.48 23.87 10.90
N LYS A 485 22.70 23.32 9.97
CA LYS A 485 22.38 21.89 9.91
C LYS A 485 22.15 21.40 8.48
N LEU A 486 22.54 20.16 8.23
CA LEU A 486 22.16 19.40 7.04
C LEU A 486 21.69 18.02 7.46
N SER A 487 20.86 17.41 6.62
CA SER A 487 20.58 15.98 6.65
C SER A 487 20.16 15.52 5.26
N SER A 488 19.97 14.22 5.09
CA SER A 488 19.58 13.58 3.85
C SER A 488 18.37 12.67 4.10
N THR A 489 17.61 12.33 3.05
CA THR A 489 16.50 11.37 3.23
C THR A 489 17.01 9.96 3.51
N ASP A 490 18.22 9.60 3.07
CA ASP A 490 18.82 8.30 3.39
C ASP A 490 19.15 8.16 4.88
N ASP A 491 19.71 9.19 5.51
CA ASP A 491 19.99 9.17 6.95
C ASP A 491 18.70 9.13 7.78
N LEU A 492 17.69 9.93 7.40
CA LEU A 492 16.37 9.91 8.03
C LEU A 492 15.71 8.54 7.91
N ALA A 493 15.74 7.95 6.71
CA ALA A 493 15.18 6.64 6.47
C ALA A 493 15.93 5.55 7.25
N LEU A 494 17.25 5.66 7.38
CA LEU A 494 18.07 4.76 8.17
C LEU A 494 17.71 4.81 9.66
N LEU A 495 17.67 6.01 10.26
CA LEU A 495 17.33 6.18 11.68
C LEU A 495 15.94 5.60 11.98
N LEU A 496 14.94 5.96 11.18
CA LEU A 496 13.56 5.49 11.39
C LEU A 496 13.42 3.97 11.17
N SER A 497 14.20 3.38 10.25
CA SER A 497 14.21 1.93 10.06
C SER A 497 14.78 1.20 11.28
N ARG A 498 15.87 1.72 11.84
CA ARG A 498 16.51 1.16 13.05
C ARG A 498 15.61 1.36 14.28
N LEU A 499 14.91 2.49 14.37
CA LEU A 499 13.92 2.74 15.41
C LEU A 499 12.78 1.71 15.36
N GLU A 500 12.21 1.47 14.17
CA GLU A 500 11.12 0.51 14.02
C GLU A 500 11.53 -0.91 14.44
N ARG A 501 12.77 -1.30 14.14
CA ARG A 501 13.32 -2.63 14.45
C ARG A 501 13.81 -2.76 15.90
N GLY A 502 13.74 -1.69 16.70
CA GLY A 502 14.26 -1.69 18.07
C GLY A 502 15.79 -1.82 18.15
N GLU A 503 16.51 -1.35 17.13
CA GLU A 503 17.98 -1.45 17.04
C GLU A 503 18.70 -0.26 17.71
N LEU A 504 17.98 0.81 18.05
CA LEU A 504 18.55 2.07 18.55
C LEU A 504 18.54 2.22 20.07
N LEU A 505 17.49 1.73 20.72
CA LEU A 505 17.16 1.96 22.13
C LEU A 505 16.46 0.72 22.66
N ASN A 506 16.43 0.53 23.98
CA ASN A 506 15.62 -0.49 24.62
C ASN A 506 14.12 -0.31 24.31
N ALA A 507 13.33 -1.35 24.62
CA ALA A 507 11.91 -1.39 24.28
C ALA A 507 11.10 -0.22 24.88
N GLU A 508 11.40 0.20 26.12
CA GLU A 508 10.70 1.29 26.80
C GLU A 508 10.96 2.64 26.12
N LEU A 509 12.22 2.95 25.86
CA LEU A 509 12.62 4.21 25.22
C LEU A 509 12.24 4.23 23.72
N THR A 510 12.27 3.08 23.05
CA THR A 510 11.73 2.93 21.69
C THR A 510 10.23 3.23 21.67
N ALA A 511 9.45 2.63 22.57
CA ALA A 511 8.01 2.88 22.68
C ALA A 511 7.70 4.35 23.01
N HIS A 512 8.50 4.97 23.89
CA HIS A 512 8.40 6.39 24.20
C HIS A 512 8.65 7.25 22.95
N PHE A 513 9.73 6.98 22.20
CA PHE A 513 10.07 7.74 21.00
C PHE A 513 9.00 7.59 19.90
N MET A 514 8.52 6.36 19.68
CA MET A 514 7.40 6.10 18.79
C MET A 514 6.15 6.87 19.20
N THR A 515 5.81 6.88 20.50
CA THR A 515 4.67 7.64 21.03
C THR A 515 4.80 9.13 20.74
N LEU A 516 6.00 9.72 20.86
CA LEU A 516 6.23 11.13 20.49
C LEU A 516 5.90 11.40 19.02
N LEU A 517 6.36 10.52 18.12
CA LEU A 517 6.14 10.63 16.68
C LEU A 517 4.69 10.36 16.27
N GLU A 518 3.99 9.44 16.95
CA GLU A 518 2.57 9.10 16.71
C GLU A 518 1.60 10.13 17.32
N THR A 519 2.05 10.89 18.32
CA THR A 519 1.25 11.96 18.93
C THR A 519 1.55 13.34 18.37
N GLN A 520 2.53 13.51 17.45
CA GLN A 520 2.76 14.78 16.75
C GLN A 520 1.46 15.41 16.22
N LEU A 521 1.36 16.73 16.39
CA LEU A 521 0.20 17.54 16.05
C LEU A 521 -0.01 17.73 14.54
N TRP A 522 1.10 17.84 13.79
CA TRP A 522 1.11 18.23 12.39
C TRP A 522 1.10 17.03 11.44
N ARG A 523 -0.02 16.83 10.74
CA ARG A 523 -0.30 15.61 9.95
C ARG A 523 -0.62 15.83 8.46
N SER A 524 -0.51 17.07 7.97
CA SER A 524 -0.99 17.48 6.65
C SER A 524 -0.19 16.97 5.42
N LYS A 525 0.94 16.29 5.63
CA LYS A 525 1.88 15.81 4.59
C LYS A 525 1.83 14.28 4.43
N ILE A 526 2.83 13.52 4.88
CA ILE A 526 2.89 12.05 4.73
C ILE A 526 1.65 11.37 5.33
N PRO A 527 1.20 11.70 6.57
CA PRO A 527 -0.02 11.10 7.10
C PRO A 527 -1.27 11.37 6.25
N SER A 528 -1.31 12.49 5.52
CA SER A 528 -2.39 12.79 4.57
C SER A 528 -2.24 12.12 3.21
N GLY A 529 -1.15 11.41 2.97
CA GLY A 529 -0.90 10.62 1.78
C GLY A 529 -1.03 9.12 2.03
N VAL A 530 -1.58 8.71 3.17
CA VAL A 530 -1.87 7.30 3.49
C VAL A 530 -3.35 7.12 3.84
N ALA A 531 -3.81 5.86 3.91
CA ALA A 531 -5.21 5.57 4.23
C ALA A 531 -5.56 6.01 5.65
N ALA A 532 -6.77 6.56 5.82
CA ALA A 532 -7.34 6.83 7.14
C ALA A 532 -7.30 5.56 8.01
N GLY A 533 -6.95 5.71 9.29
CA GLY A 533 -6.80 4.57 10.19
C GLY A 533 -5.40 3.96 10.22
N VAL A 534 -4.53 4.22 9.22
CA VAL A 534 -3.16 3.71 9.21
C VAL A 534 -2.30 4.49 10.21
N PRO A 535 -1.70 3.81 11.20
CA PRO A 535 -0.76 4.46 12.11
C PRO A 535 0.46 4.98 11.34
N VAL A 536 0.85 6.20 11.69
CA VAL A 536 1.98 6.90 11.11
C VAL A 536 2.71 7.61 12.23
N ALA A 537 3.98 7.29 12.40
CA ALA A 537 4.86 7.97 13.32
C ALA A 537 5.72 8.93 12.50
N ASN A 538 5.44 10.23 12.52
CA ASN A 538 6.14 11.19 11.67
C ASN A 538 6.78 12.34 12.46
N LYS A 539 7.74 12.98 11.80
CA LYS A 539 8.19 14.33 12.12
C LYS A 539 8.12 15.16 10.85
N THR A 540 7.43 16.30 10.92
CA THR A 540 7.29 17.21 9.79
C THR A 540 8.01 18.54 9.99
N GLY A 541 8.31 19.26 8.91
CA GLY A 541 8.84 20.62 8.99
C GLY A 541 8.53 21.47 7.77
N SER A 542 8.33 22.76 8.00
CA SER A 542 8.14 23.76 6.97
C SER A 542 8.87 25.04 7.36
N ALA A 543 9.62 25.62 6.43
CA ALA A 543 10.33 26.87 6.66
C ALA A 543 10.52 27.62 5.35
N TRP A 544 10.65 28.94 5.45
CA TRP A 544 11.08 29.79 4.35
C TRP A 544 12.59 30.04 4.45
N ALA A 545 13.30 29.95 3.33
CA ALA A 545 14.70 30.40 3.23
C ALA A 545 14.93 31.12 1.89
N ALA A 546 16.15 31.60 1.65
CA ALA A 546 16.50 32.38 0.45
C ALA A 546 16.16 31.67 -0.89
N ALA A 547 16.12 30.34 -0.88
CA ALA A 547 15.76 29.50 -2.03
C ALA A 547 14.24 29.19 -2.14
N GLY A 548 13.38 29.84 -1.36
CA GLY A 548 11.92 29.64 -1.34
C GLY A 548 11.44 28.75 -0.18
N TRP A 549 10.23 28.21 -0.32
CA TRP A 549 9.62 27.32 0.67
C TRP A 549 10.28 25.93 0.69
N PHE A 550 10.53 25.45 1.90
CA PHE A 550 10.97 24.09 2.22
C PHE A 550 9.82 23.35 2.89
N HIS A 551 9.51 22.15 2.40
CA HIS A 551 8.51 21.26 2.99
C HIS A 551 9.08 19.86 3.07
N SER A 552 9.25 19.39 4.30
CA SER A 552 9.83 18.08 4.58
C SER A 552 8.95 17.30 5.55
N ASP A 553 9.04 15.98 5.45
CA ASP A 553 8.39 15.04 6.35
C ASP A 553 9.15 13.72 6.32
N ALA A 554 9.22 13.04 7.46
CA ALA A 554 9.80 11.71 7.57
C ALA A 554 8.95 10.86 8.51
N ALA A 555 8.63 9.64 8.09
CA ALA A 555 7.68 8.81 8.81
C ALA A 555 7.97 7.31 8.73
N ILE A 556 7.55 6.60 9.77
CA ILE A 556 7.28 5.17 9.76
C ILE A 556 5.76 5.02 9.54
N VAL A 557 5.36 4.26 8.53
CA VAL A 557 3.97 3.97 8.19
C VAL A 557 3.71 2.50 8.48
N SER A 558 2.82 2.19 9.41
CA SER A 558 2.42 0.82 9.75
C SER A 558 1.35 0.33 8.79
N ALA A 559 1.73 0.16 7.52
CA ALA A 559 0.79 -0.15 6.46
C ALA A 559 0.31 -1.62 6.52
N PRO A 560 -0.88 -1.90 5.98
CA PRO A 560 -1.47 -3.25 5.92
C PRO A 560 -0.66 -4.30 5.17
N SER A 561 0.05 -3.88 4.12
CA SER A 561 1.01 -4.71 3.39
C SER A 561 2.28 -5.01 4.18
N GLY A 562 2.46 -4.35 5.33
CA GLY A 562 3.69 -4.32 6.10
C GLY A 562 4.25 -2.91 6.33
N PRO A 563 5.00 -2.66 7.43
CA PRO A 563 5.54 -1.34 7.72
C PRO A 563 6.59 -0.90 6.71
N TYR A 564 6.59 0.40 6.40
CA TYR A 564 7.63 1.02 5.60
C TYR A 564 8.01 2.40 6.15
N VAL A 565 9.23 2.82 5.83
CA VAL A 565 9.76 4.15 6.12
C VAL A 565 9.73 4.99 4.85
N ILE A 566 9.36 6.25 4.99
CA ILE A 566 9.44 7.24 3.92
C ILE A 566 10.01 8.55 4.49
N ALA A 567 11.01 9.10 3.80
CA ALA A 567 11.55 10.43 4.08
C ALA A 567 11.50 11.27 2.80
N VAL A 568 10.98 12.49 2.92
CA VAL A 568 10.87 13.46 1.83
C VAL A 568 11.46 14.79 2.31
N LEU A 569 12.47 15.28 1.61
CA LEU A 569 13.02 16.62 1.79
C LEU A 569 12.72 17.45 0.54
N GLY A 570 11.92 18.50 0.69
CA GLY A 570 11.53 19.40 -0.39
C GLY A 570 12.14 20.80 -0.24
N SER A 571 12.67 21.35 -1.32
CA SER A 571 13.27 22.69 -1.41
C SER A 571 12.86 23.41 -2.70
N GLY A 572 13.23 24.68 -2.87
CA GLY A 572 13.06 25.38 -4.14
C GLY A 572 11.61 25.69 -4.53
N GLY A 573 10.72 25.88 -3.55
CA GLY A 573 9.28 26.02 -3.81
C GLY A 573 8.51 24.70 -3.74
N ALA A 574 9.06 23.71 -3.03
CA ALA A 574 8.33 22.49 -2.68
C ALA A 574 7.02 22.82 -1.94
N THR A 575 6.04 21.92 -2.01
CA THR A 575 4.70 22.17 -1.46
C THR A 575 4.26 21.04 -0.52
N VAL A 576 3.32 21.35 0.39
CA VAL A 576 2.62 20.35 1.21
C VAL A 576 1.98 19.27 0.33
N THR A 577 1.31 19.69 -0.74
CA THR A 577 0.66 18.80 -1.71
C THR A 577 1.67 17.87 -2.40
N GLY A 578 2.84 18.38 -2.78
CA GLY A 578 3.89 17.57 -3.39
C GLY A 578 4.36 16.43 -2.47
N VAL A 579 4.64 16.73 -1.20
CA VAL A 579 5.01 15.70 -0.21
C VAL A 579 3.88 14.67 -0.02
N ARG A 580 2.63 15.14 0.05
CA ARG A 580 1.45 14.28 0.20
C ARG A 580 1.28 13.32 -0.99
N GLU A 581 1.48 13.80 -2.21
CA GLU A 581 1.34 12.98 -3.40
C GLU A 581 2.46 11.95 -3.55
N ILE A 582 3.69 12.29 -3.17
CA ILE A 582 4.79 11.32 -3.09
C ILE A 582 4.43 10.22 -2.09
N SER A 583 3.95 10.59 -0.91
CA SER A 583 3.49 9.63 0.10
C SER A 583 2.38 8.72 -0.43
N ARG A 584 1.43 9.27 -1.20
CA ARG A 584 0.37 8.49 -1.82
C ARG A 584 0.93 7.45 -2.79
N ILE A 585 1.83 7.83 -3.69
CA ILE A 585 2.45 6.88 -4.64
C ILE A 585 3.10 5.71 -3.91
N VAL A 586 3.83 5.99 -2.83
CA VAL A 586 4.49 4.96 -2.02
C VAL A 586 3.47 4.06 -1.35
N PHE A 587 2.44 4.62 -0.73
CA PHE A 587 1.37 3.85 -0.09
C PHE A 587 0.66 2.95 -1.11
N GLU A 588 0.29 3.51 -2.27
CA GLU A 588 -0.46 2.82 -3.32
C GLU A 588 0.35 1.73 -4.03
N HIS A 589 1.67 1.88 -4.09
CA HIS A 589 2.55 0.85 -4.62
C HIS A 589 2.41 -0.46 -3.83
N PHE A 590 2.55 -0.37 -2.50
CA PHE A 590 2.49 -1.52 -1.61
C PHE A 590 1.06 -1.98 -1.27
N ASN A 591 0.11 -1.05 -1.18
CA ASN A 591 -1.23 -1.34 -0.64
C ASN A 591 -2.36 -1.23 -1.66
N GLY A 592 -2.11 -0.71 -2.87
CA GLY A 592 -3.16 -0.37 -3.84
C GLY A 592 -3.76 1.04 -3.62
N ALA A 593 -4.58 1.52 -4.55
CA ALA A 593 -4.98 2.92 -4.62
C ALA A 593 -5.65 3.45 -3.34
N LEU A 594 -5.26 4.66 -2.99
CA LEU A 594 -5.67 5.38 -1.81
C LEU A 594 -6.89 6.24 -2.14
N VAL A 595 -7.96 6.12 -1.37
CA VAL A 595 -9.16 6.92 -1.66
C VAL A 595 -9.70 7.74 -0.49
N THR A 596 -9.48 7.35 0.77
CA THR A 596 -9.66 8.28 1.89
C THR A 596 -8.27 8.59 2.41
N PRO A 597 -7.61 9.64 1.88
CA PRO A 597 -6.41 10.14 2.53
C PRO A 597 -6.76 10.50 3.97
N GLY A 598 -5.81 10.31 4.89
CA GLY A 598 -5.92 10.93 6.20
C GLY A 598 -6.24 12.42 6.05
N GLY A 599 -7.37 12.85 6.60
CA GLY A 599 -7.79 14.25 6.59
C GLY A 599 -7.45 14.88 7.94
N PHE A 600 -6.55 15.85 7.95
CA PHE A 600 -6.19 16.57 9.18
C PHE A 600 -6.35 18.06 8.97
N SER A 601 -7.07 18.70 9.88
CA SER A 601 -7.27 20.14 9.84
C SER A 601 -6.02 20.89 10.31
N GLU A 602 -6.03 22.22 10.28
CA GLU A 602 -5.01 23.02 10.98
C GLU A 602 -5.35 23.25 12.46
N LEU A 603 -6.60 23.00 12.85
CA LEU A 603 -7.10 23.02 14.22
C LEU A 603 -6.81 21.69 14.91
N ASN A 604 -5.63 21.59 15.53
CA ASN A 604 -5.10 20.30 15.93
C ASN A 604 -5.09 20.04 17.44
N ALA A 605 -5.45 21.01 18.28
CA ALA A 605 -5.51 20.85 19.73
C ALA A 605 -6.90 21.17 20.30
N VAL A 606 -7.22 20.54 21.42
CA VAL A 606 -8.42 20.79 22.23
C VAL A 606 -8.00 21.00 23.68
N THR A 607 -8.64 21.95 24.37
CA THR A 607 -8.45 22.15 25.80
C THR A 607 -8.99 20.96 26.60
N ALA A 608 -8.16 20.33 27.45
CA ALA A 608 -8.53 19.17 28.26
C ALA A 608 -9.45 19.51 29.46
N GLY A 609 -9.60 20.81 29.75
CA GLY A 609 -10.44 21.41 30.79
C GLY A 609 -10.39 22.93 30.59
N PRO A 610 -10.90 23.76 31.53
CA PRO A 610 -10.69 25.20 31.45
C PRO A 610 -9.20 25.54 31.53
N VAL A 611 -8.68 26.34 30.59
CA VAL A 611 -7.24 26.68 30.49
C VAL A 611 -7.04 28.19 30.57
N THR A 612 -6.17 28.63 31.47
CA THR A 612 -5.76 30.04 31.54
C THR A 612 -4.89 30.42 30.35
N TYR A 613 -5.17 31.57 29.73
CA TYR A 613 -4.37 32.09 28.61
C TYR A 613 -3.72 33.45 28.93
N PHE A 614 -2.65 33.73 28.20
CA PHE A 614 -1.69 34.79 28.46
C PHE A 614 -1.34 35.54 27.17
N SER A 615 -0.79 36.76 27.29
CA SER A 615 -0.28 37.51 26.13
C SER A 615 1.09 37.01 25.66
N ASP A 616 1.86 36.38 26.56
CA ASP A 616 3.16 35.78 26.30
C ASP A 616 3.30 34.42 27.02
N GLY A 617 4.37 33.68 26.73
CA GLY A 617 4.61 32.36 27.31
C GLY A 617 5.37 32.36 28.63
N ASN A 618 5.51 33.46 29.39
CA ASN A 618 6.32 33.38 30.63
C ASN A 618 6.14 34.50 31.67
N THR A 619 5.72 35.70 31.26
CA THR A 619 5.90 36.91 32.07
C THR A 619 4.62 37.72 32.30
N SER A 620 3.56 37.44 31.53
CA SER A 620 2.33 38.20 31.57
C SER A 620 1.35 37.72 32.65
N SER A 621 0.51 38.64 33.12
CA SER A 621 -0.63 38.29 33.96
C SER A 621 -1.69 37.52 33.16
N PRO A 622 -2.47 36.63 33.79
CA PRO A 622 -3.59 35.95 33.15
C PRO A 622 -4.53 36.93 32.45
N LEU A 623 -4.87 36.67 31.19
CA LEU A 623 -5.84 37.46 30.44
C LEU A 623 -7.28 36.92 30.60
N GLY A 624 -7.42 35.63 30.90
CA GLY A 624 -8.70 34.97 31.07
C GLY A 624 -8.58 33.46 31.00
N THR A 625 -9.73 32.79 30.83
CA THR A 625 -9.82 31.33 30.74
C THR A 625 -10.54 30.92 29.46
N ILE A 626 -9.95 29.99 28.72
CA ILE A 626 -10.57 29.29 27.60
C ILE A 626 -11.41 28.14 28.17
N PRO A 627 -12.68 27.99 27.78
CA PRO A 627 -13.53 26.88 28.23
C PRO A 627 -12.97 25.50 27.84
N ALA A 628 -13.38 24.46 28.57
CA ALA A 628 -13.07 23.07 28.21
C ALA A 628 -13.61 22.70 26.82
N ASP A 629 -13.01 21.68 26.20
CA ASP A 629 -13.35 21.18 24.87
C ASP A 629 -13.36 22.24 23.74
N THR A 630 -12.67 23.36 23.94
CA THR A 630 -12.44 24.36 22.91
C THR A 630 -11.37 23.88 21.94
N VAL A 631 -11.73 23.82 20.65
CA VAL A 631 -10.80 23.52 19.55
C VAL A 631 -9.96 24.75 19.23
N LEU A 632 -8.63 24.58 19.17
CA LEU A 632 -7.67 25.66 18.99
C LEU A 632 -6.69 25.38 17.85
N ALA A 633 -6.39 26.42 17.07
CA ALA A 633 -5.29 26.39 16.11
C ALA A 633 -3.98 26.62 16.86
N VAL A 634 -3.09 25.64 16.92
CA VAL A 634 -1.73 25.85 17.43
C VAL A 634 -0.88 26.38 16.29
N THR A 635 -0.24 27.54 16.45
CA THR A 635 0.58 28.15 15.39
C THR A 635 2.07 27.94 15.59
N SER A 636 2.51 27.88 16.85
CA SER A 636 3.90 27.74 17.25
C SER A 636 3.98 27.42 18.73
N SER A 637 5.19 27.31 19.26
CA SER A 637 5.43 27.18 20.69
C SER A 637 6.69 27.92 21.11
N GLU A 638 6.74 28.23 22.40
CA GLU A 638 7.90 28.68 23.14
C GLU A 638 8.10 27.73 24.32
N ARG A 639 8.86 26.66 24.08
CA ARG A 639 9.04 25.55 25.03
C ARG A 639 7.69 24.92 25.39
N THR A 640 7.29 24.95 26.66
CA THR A 640 6.04 24.35 27.15
C THR A 640 4.80 25.22 26.92
N TRP A 641 4.96 26.41 26.32
CA TRP A 641 3.88 27.35 26.05
C TRP A 641 3.50 27.32 24.58
N TYR A 642 2.24 27.00 24.29
CA TYR A 642 1.73 26.91 22.93
C TYR A 642 1.08 28.22 22.56
N ARG A 643 1.46 28.76 21.40
CA ARG A 643 0.77 29.90 20.81
C ARG A 643 -0.43 29.38 20.05
N VAL A 644 -1.61 29.83 20.43
CA VAL A 644 -2.89 29.42 19.87
C VAL A 644 -3.70 30.61 19.37
N VAL A 645 -4.60 30.39 18.41
CA VAL A 645 -5.58 31.39 18.00
C VAL A 645 -6.86 31.21 18.82
N TYR A 646 -7.24 32.24 19.58
CA TYR A 646 -8.47 32.28 20.37
C TYR A 646 -9.16 33.64 20.19
N ASN A 647 -10.45 33.63 19.83
CA ASN A 647 -11.23 34.84 19.50
C ASN A 647 -10.55 35.78 18.50
N GLY A 648 -9.86 35.21 17.49
CA GLY A 648 -9.15 35.97 16.46
C GLY A 648 -7.81 36.56 16.91
N ALA A 649 -7.40 36.38 18.17
CA ALA A 649 -6.12 36.84 18.70
C ALA A 649 -5.15 35.66 18.93
N GLY A 650 -3.86 35.91 18.75
CA GLY A 650 -2.81 34.97 19.16
C GLY A 650 -2.54 35.09 20.65
N VAL A 651 -2.76 34.02 21.41
CA VAL A 651 -2.55 33.94 22.86
C VAL A 651 -1.68 32.74 23.22
N PHE A 652 -1.15 32.71 24.43
CA PHE A 652 -0.35 31.59 24.93
C PHE A 652 -1.10 30.79 25.97
N VAL A 653 -1.00 29.46 25.87
CA VAL A 653 -1.54 28.50 26.85
C VAL A 653 -0.46 27.47 27.20
N HIS A 654 -0.46 26.99 28.43
CA HIS A 654 0.49 25.94 28.80
C HIS A 654 0.10 24.60 28.16
N SER A 655 1.09 23.87 27.64
CA SER A 655 0.89 22.63 26.87
C SER A 655 0.22 21.48 27.64
N SER A 656 0.27 21.51 28.98
CA SER A 656 -0.44 20.54 29.83
C SER A 656 -1.95 20.73 29.83
N GLY A 657 -2.45 21.90 29.44
CA GLY A 657 -3.88 22.17 29.29
C GLY A 657 -4.47 21.66 27.96
N LEU A 658 -3.64 21.13 27.06
CA LEU A 658 -4.03 20.74 25.71
C LEU A 658 -3.86 19.24 25.47
N ARG A 659 -4.80 18.68 24.70
CA ARG A 659 -4.73 17.36 24.07
C ARG A 659 -4.91 17.49 22.56
N ASN A 660 -4.56 16.44 21.81
CA ASN A 660 -4.81 16.43 20.37
C ASN A 660 -6.31 16.43 20.10
N ALA A 661 -6.73 17.17 19.08
CA ALA A 661 -8.12 17.21 18.63
C ALA A 661 -8.57 15.86 18.03
N VAL A 662 -7.64 15.18 17.36
CA VAL A 662 -7.83 13.84 16.79
C VAL A 662 -6.87 12.89 17.50
N ASP A 663 -7.40 11.85 18.14
CA ASP A 663 -6.56 10.74 18.63
C ASP A 663 -6.17 9.89 17.43
N TYR A 664 -4.91 10.02 17.02
CA TYR A 664 -4.41 9.38 15.82
C TYR A 664 -4.16 7.88 16.09
N PRO A 665 -4.48 6.97 15.14
CA PRO A 665 -4.21 5.55 15.31
C PRO A 665 -2.74 5.32 15.67
N ARG A 666 -2.54 4.50 16.71
CA ARG A 666 -1.22 4.08 17.17
C ARG A 666 -0.90 2.71 16.63
N SER A 667 0.37 2.46 16.36
CA SER A 667 0.81 1.12 15.98
C SER A 667 0.58 0.17 17.16
N VAL A 668 0.02 -1.01 16.88
CA VAL A 668 -0.04 -2.10 17.87
C VAL A 668 1.37 -2.66 17.97
N ARG A 669 2.02 -2.48 19.12
CA ARG A 669 3.38 -2.99 19.39
C ARG A 669 3.41 -3.81 20.66
#